data_AF-A0A8H3GNL7-F1
#
_entry.id   AF-A0A8H3GNL7-F1
#
_cell.length_a   1.000
_cell.length_b   1.000
_cell.length_c   1.000
_cell.angle_alpha   90.00
_cell.angle_beta   90.00
_cell.angle_gamma   90.00
#
_symmetry.space_group_name_H-M   'P 1'
#
loop_
_entity.id
_entity.type
_entity.pdbx_description
1 polymer ?
#
loop_
_entity_poly.entity_id
_entity_poly.type
_entity_poly.pdbx_seq_one_letter_code
_entity_poly.pdbx_strand_id
1 'polypeptide(L)'
;MFNLGKRLSTPFGLLGEDVKLSFRTKKSGIVRLYESRNIPDSDDAYWSQYYLLFDSPSDVSNLIVPHDIRRALSEAPENLSTLLIALIKRLQFLMIDHTFPTEASAIPTLSSLYPGTAQRNPNKEALNCVRVLARILPVVFEGDTDHGRVEELFWKRTPKEPSPEQVQVDQSKQFVIDDEEDEDAPKSPKSPTPQATSQQTDTEPSWGERLLNLVLDLLFCCGFTIPKKVQVGHHKVNYMIWVKGIGSTSDIGTARELESNKAEVLRLLLVLLSKQIYIPPTVALSMITPALSVLAQRVPRRRVLTLLCSFLNTSLHPPNLSPLPLSSMPYNHLVTRAMDADAVSELSISVLCVLLDYQSADARDRVAGGGEATEDSEWTPTSKSNAFRYSVAKLHRASDFEFIFHSILAVLEQNMAASHGLLPGSRKGVSYLVELYILLWKMLDLNKKFRAFVMDSDKCVDLIAYLLCTCLEIKDKPQNQGFCRALSYIIQSMSSDFSLGAKLHLPVKVAVPTKWATPGTTGDFMITSIYSIVASTSGQLTSLYPALIITLSNVSPHLAQLTITASARLTSLLTAFSSPLFLLADESHPRLVYFILEVFNNVITHHLQDNPNLIYALLRARNVIEGLGVFTLRGAVREVRRREEAAKGLNNKGKGKLVPGDNSDLSKEKRDLIEREKAQLLPTPEELESGLAGGDDELAAPIGMSEKARGKLREDAGLGRTESIDLSAEEELAAAVALGKNGFVPTQEWISSWQRGLPLDVVQIAIAELSPKVHELQASGNRASSTAAILDLLRSANLSHVLPTPGPLAPRKFHWSDASLVWLNSLLWGEIYVRGTTPLGIWNGTNVRLFGVKHTPQPRRVTDTVQTVMGGFWGGASGAGGASSQTGTATPPAPGGS
;
A
#
# COMPACT_ATOMS: atom_id res chain seq x y z
N MET A 1 46.01 -35.96 51.87
CA MET A 1 45.56 -37.12 51.06
C MET A 1 44.31 -36.71 50.30
N PHE A 2 44.26 -37.13 49.04
CA PHE A 2 43.36 -36.70 47.96
C PHE A 2 41.87 -36.85 48.28
N ASN A 3 41.06 -35.90 47.81
CA ASN A 3 39.68 -36.18 47.45
C ASN A 3 39.46 -35.81 45.98
N LEU A 4 38.99 -36.80 45.23
CA LEU A 4 39.03 -36.89 43.78
C LEU A 4 37.70 -36.39 43.21
N GLY A 5 37.74 -35.36 42.37
CA GLY A 5 36.59 -34.86 41.62
C GLY A 5 37.05 -34.28 40.28
N LYS A 6 37.72 -35.09 39.46
CA LYS A 6 38.19 -34.68 38.14
C LYS A 6 37.02 -34.56 37.17
N ARG A 7 36.88 -33.34 36.65
CA ARG A 7 36.22 -32.95 35.38
C ARG A 7 36.35 -34.04 34.32
N LEU A 8 35.22 -34.55 33.85
CA LEU A 8 35.07 -35.12 32.51
C LEU A 8 34.53 -34.00 31.61
N SER A 9 35.41 -33.46 30.76
CA SER A 9 35.05 -32.58 29.66
C SER A 9 34.38 -33.40 28.55
N THR A 10 33.18 -33.01 28.13
CA THR A 10 32.56 -33.52 26.89
C THR A 10 32.82 -32.54 25.73
N PRO A 11 32.98 -33.02 24.48
CA PRO A 11 33.56 -32.25 23.37
C PRO A 11 32.51 -31.63 22.44
N PHE A 12 31.45 -31.01 22.96
CA PHE A 12 30.45 -30.31 22.16
C PHE A 12 30.13 -28.95 22.80
N GLY A 13 29.99 -27.91 21.97
CA GLY A 13 30.05 -26.48 22.35
C GLY A 13 28.91 -25.93 23.22
N LEU A 14 28.66 -26.52 24.40
CA LEU A 14 27.63 -26.12 25.36
C LEU A 14 27.98 -24.91 26.24
N LEU A 15 29.21 -24.38 26.19
CA LEU A 15 29.66 -23.32 27.12
C LEU A 15 29.05 -21.93 26.84
N GLY A 16 28.47 -21.69 25.65
CA GLY A 16 27.83 -20.41 25.31
C GLY A 16 26.39 -20.26 25.85
N GLU A 17 25.66 -21.36 25.98
CA GLU A 17 24.25 -21.34 26.40
C GLU A 17 24.10 -20.99 27.89
N ASP A 18 25.03 -21.45 28.75
CA ASP A 18 25.03 -21.14 30.19
C ASP A 18 25.20 -19.63 30.47
N VAL A 19 25.98 -18.92 29.65
CA VAL A 19 26.20 -17.47 29.79
C VAL A 19 24.97 -16.69 29.30
N LYS A 20 24.35 -17.11 28.18
CA LYS A 20 23.10 -16.53 27.67
C LYS A 20 21.94 -16.75 28.65
N LEU A 21 21.83 -17.95 29.21
CA LEU A 21 20.86 -18.26 30.25
C LEU A 21 21.12 -17.42 31.50
N SER A 22 22.39 -17.29 31.92
CA SER A 22 22.78 -16.44 33.04
C SER A 22 22.42 -14.97 32.81
N PHE A 23 22.61 -14.44 31.60
CA PHE A 23 22.19 -13.08 31.24
C PHE A 23 20.68 -12.88 31.42
N ARG A 24 19.88 -13.89 31.09
CA ARG A 24 18.41 -13.82 31.25
C ARG A 24 17.94 -14.02 32.69
N THR A 25 18.54 -14.94 33.45
CA THR A 25 18.01 -15.41 34.74
C THR A 25 18.69 -14.79 35.97
N LYS A 26 19.95 -14.36 35.88
CA LYS A 26 20.68 -13.81 37.04
C LYS A 26 20.49 -12.31 37.17
N LYS A 27 20.55 -11.83 38.42
CA LYS A 27 20.53 -10.39 38.78
C LYS A 27 21.69 -9.59 38.20
N SER A 28 22.76 -10.23 37.73
CA SER A 28 23.89 -9.58 37.08
C SER A 28 23.71 -9.33 35.57
N GLY A 29 22.62 -9.86 34.97
CA GLY A 29 22.31 -9.75 33.55
C GLY A 29 21.26 -8.68 33.25
N ILE A 30 20.28 -8.98 32.40
CA ILE A 30 19.24 -8.02 31.98
C ILE A 30 18.38 -7.51 33.15
N VAL A 31 18.19 -8.34 34.19
CA VAL A 31 17.44 -7.97 35.39
C VAL A 31 18.05 -6.77 36.11
N ARG A 32 19.39 -6.65 36.08
CA ARG A 32 20.11 -5.51 36.69
C ARG A 32 19.66 -4.17 36.10
N LEU A 33 19.25 -4.17 34.81
CA LEU A 33 18.91 -2.97 34.06
C LEU A 33 17.75 -2.19 34.70
N TYR A 34 16.79 -2.89 35.31
CA TYR A 34 15.64 -2.28 35.97
C TYR A 34 15.65 -2.43 37.50
N GLU A 35 16.29 -3.45 38.08
CA GLU A 35 16.34 -3.61 39.55
C GLU A 35 17.36 -2.70 40.24
N SER A 36 18.46 -2.34 39.57
CA SER A 36 19.50 -1.47 40.14
C SER A 36 19.36 -0.08 39.55
N ARG A 37 19.49 0.99 40.34
CA ARG A 37 19.53 2.37 39.84
C ARG A 37 20.95 2.87 39.66
N ASN A 38 21.14 3.80 38.72
CA ASN A 38 22.42 4.47 38.45
C ASN A 38 23.61 3.52 38.24
N ILE A 39 23.49 2.57 37.31
CA ILE A 39 24.63 1.73 36.93
C ILE A 39 25.72 2.63 36.32
N PRO A 40 26.95 2.64 36.86
CA PRO A 40 28.02 3.49 36.34
C PRO A 40 28.35 3.18 34.89
N ASP A 41 28.64 4.20 34.08
CA ASP A 41 29.09 4.03 32.70
C ASP A 41 30.47 3.36 32.59
N SER A 42 31.25 3.38 33.68
CA SER A 42 32.54 2.71 33.82
C SER A 42 32.47 1.19 34.09
N ASP A 43 31.28 0.62 34.35
CA ASP A 43 31.09 -0.81 34.60
C ASP A 43 31.13 -1.62 33.27
N ASP A 44 32.32 -1.70 32.66
CA ASP A 44 32.55 -2.38 31.37
C ASP A 44 32.19 -3.87 31.43
N ALA A 45 32.38 -4.52 32.57
CA ALA A 45 32.00 -5.92 32.78
C ALA A 45 30.49 -6.15 32.62
N TYR A 46 29.67 -5.15 32.99
CA TYR A 46 28.24 -5.20 32.77
C TYR A 46 27.86 -4.86 31.33
N TRP A 47 28.29 -3.70 30.83
CA TRP A 47 27.86 -3.19 29.53
C TRP A 47 28.36 -4.04 28.35
N SER A 48 29.53 -4.68 28.50
CA SER A 48 30.10 -5.56 27.47
C SER A 48 29.27 -6.80 27.16
N GLN A 49 28.42 -7.24 28.08
CA GLN A 49 27.49 -8.34 27.84
C GLN A 49 26.57 -8.04 26.62
N TYR A 50 26.18 -6.78 26.43
CA TYR A 50 25.27 -6.39 25.34
C TYR A 50 25.91 -6.43 23.94
N TYR A 51 27.24 -6.34 23.83
CA TYR A 51 27.93 -6.43 22.53
C TYR A 51 28.75 -7.72 22.34
N LEU A 52 29.00 -8.52 23.39
CA LEU A 52 29.77 -9.77 23.27
C LEU A 52 28.93 -11.04 23.18
N LEU A 53 27.74 -11.06 23.79
CA LEU A 53 27.03 -12.30 24.13
C LEU A 53 26.25 -12.97 22.98
N PHE A 54 25.70 -12.19 22.06
CA PHE A 54 24.74 -12.70 21.07
C PHE A 54 25.42 -13.21 19.81
N ASP A 55 25.02 -14.39 19.31
CA ASP A 55 25.57 -14.95 18.08
C ASP A 55 24.66 -14.65 16.87
N SER A 56 23.36 -14.54 17.10
CA SER A 56 22.36 -14.31 16.05
C SER A 56 21.40 -13.14 16.38
N PRO A 57 20.72 -12.55 15.37
CA PRO A 57 19.63 -11.61 15.59
C PRO A 57 18.47 -12.19 16.42
N SER A 58 18.21 -13.49 16.28
CA SER A 58 17.18 -14.20 17.05
C SER A 58 17.54 -14.28 18.54
N ASP A 59 18.83 -14.43 18.88
CA ASP A 59 19.29 -14.44 20.27
C ASP A 59 18.93 -13.14 20.98
N VAL A 60 19.18 -11.99 20.33
CA VAL A 60 18.83 -10.67 20.88
C VAL A 60 17.32 -10.56 21.08
N SER A 61 16.55 -10.99 20.07
CA SER A 61 15.08 -10.91 20.10
C SER A 61 14.45 -11.76 21.21
N ASN A 62 15.08 -12.91 21.52
CA ASN A 62 14.64 -13.84 22.57
C ASN A 62 15.09 -13.43 23.97
N LEU A 63 16.31 -12.89 24.11
CA LEU A 63 16.92 -12.56 25.41
C LEU A 63 16.57 -11.17 25.90
N ILE A 64 16.34 -10.21 24.99
CA ILE A 64 15.91 -8.84 25.29
C ILE A 64 14.46 -8.68 24.83
N VAL A 65 13.52 -8.82 25.77
CA VAL A 65 12.08 -8.69 25.48
C VAL A 65 11.56 -7.27 25.79
N PRO A 66 10.50 -6.78 25.12
CA PRO A 66 10.04 -5.40 25.27
C PRO A 66 9.61 -5.08 26.70
N HIS A 67 9.09 -6.08 27.41
CA HIS A 67 8.70 -5.96 28.81
C HIS A 67 9.86 -5.54 29.73
N ASP A 68 11.06 -6.10 29.54
CA ASP A 68 12.22 -5.71 30.37
C ASP A 68 12.63 -4.26 30.11
N ILE A 69 12.53 -3.81 28.86
CA ILE A 69 12.84 -2.43 28.46
C ILE A 69 11.81 -1.46 29.06
N ARG A 70 10.51 -1.81 29.08
CA ARG A 70 9.47 -1.00 29.74
C ARG A 70 9.66 -0.90 31.25
N ARG A 71 10.06 -2.01 31.89
CA ARG A 71 10.42 -1.99 33.31
C ARG A 71 11.62 -1.09 33.55
N ALA A 72 12.64 -1.14 32.70
CA ALA A 72 13.77 -0.21 32.80
C ALA A 72 13.34 1.26 32.61
N LEU A 73 12.47 1.56 31.65
CA LEU A 73 11.95 2.92 31.42
C LEU A 73 11.15 3.48 32.61
N SER A 74 10.48 2.63 33.38
CA SER A 74 9.67 3.03 34.54
C SER A 74 10.48 3.04 35.84
N GLU A 75 11.28 2.01 36.07
CA GLU A 75 11.99 1.80 37.35
C GLU A 75 13.36 2.47 37.39
N ALA A 76 14.11 2.51 36.28
CA ALA A 76 15.48 3.03 36.19
C ALA A 76 15.83 3.60 34.78
N PRO A 77 15.13 4.64 34.30
CA PRO A 77 15.30 5.17 32.94
C PRO A 77 16.73 5.65 32.63
N GLU A 78 17.47 6.10 33.65
CA GLU A 78 18.86 6.52 33.52
C GLU A 78 19.78 5.40 33.01
N ASN A 79 19.53 4.14 33.40
CA ASN A 79 20.34 3.01 32.94
C ASN A 79 20.13 2.73 31.47
N LEU A 80 18.91 2.96 30.96
CA LEU A 80 18.63 2.79 29.54
C LEU A 80 19.31 3.88 28.72
N SER A 81 19.32 5.14 29.20
CA SER A 81 20.13 6.21 28.61
C SER A 81 21.62 5.83 28.59
N THR A 82 22.15 5.31 29.70
CA THR A 82 23.56 4.84 29.78
C THR A 82 23.82 3.70 28.81
N LEU A 83 22.91 2.73 28.66
CA LEU A 83 23.04 1.62 27.72
C LEU A 83 23.10 2.13 26.27
N LEU A 84 22.19 3.02 25.87
CA LEU A 84 22.20 3.63 24.53
C LEU A 84 23.54 4.33 24.28
N ILE A 85 24.01 5.14 25.24
CA ILE A 85 25.28 5.85 25.14
C ILE A 85 26.46 4.87 25.07
N ALA A 86 26.48 3.82 25.88
CA ALA A 86 27.54 2.81 25.90
C ALA A 86 27.65 2.09 24.54
N LEU A 87 26.52 1.71 23.94
CA LEU A 87 26.50 1.08 22.61
C LEU A 87 26.97 2.05 21.52
N ILE A 88 26.56 3.32 21.57
CA ILE A 88 26.99 4.35 20.61
C ILE A 88 28.49 4.62 20.75
N LYS A 89 28.99 4.80 21.98
CA LYS A 89 30.42 4.97 22.25
C LYS A 89 31.22 3.76 21.77
N ARG A 90 30.70 2.54 21.93
CA ARG A 90 31.35 1.33 21.42
C ARG A 90 31.43 1.32 19.90
N LEU A 91 30.36 1.69 19.20
CA LEU A 91 30.39 1.84 17.74
C LEU A 91 31.39 2.92 17.29
N GLN A 92 31.44 4.07 17.97
CA GLN A 92 32.43 5.12 17.70
C GLN A 92 33.87 4.62 17.89
N PHE A 93 34.12 3.89 18.97
CA PHE A 93 35.43 3.28 19.23
C PHE A 93 35.81 2.31 18.12
N LEU A 94 34.90 1.41 17.70
CA LEU A 94 35.15 0.45 16.62
C LEU A 94 35.46 1.15 15.29
N MET A 95 34.79 2.26 14.98
CA MET A 95 35.08 3.05 13.79
C MET A 95 36.51 3.59 13.76
N ILE A 96 37.16 3.80 14.91
CA ILE A 96 38.55 4.26 15.00
C ILE A 96 39.54 3.09 15.20
N ASP A 97 39.10 1.98 15.78
CA ASP A 97 39.91 0.80 16.11
C ASP A 97 40.51 0.12 14.86
N HIS A 98 41.83 0.05 14.75
CA HIS A 98 42.54 -0.58 13.63
C HIS A 98 42.21 -2.06 13.39
N THR A 99 41.66 -2.77 14.39
CA THR A 99 41.25 -4.17 14.27
C THR A 99 39.88 -4.36 13.59
N PHE A 100 39.12 -3.27 13.42
CA PHE A 100 37.81 -3.25 12.78
C PHE A 100 37.85 -2.49 11.44
N PRO A 101 37.28 -3.02 10.34
CA PRO A 101 36.65 -4.34 10.22
C PRO A 101 37.67 -5.48 10.14
N THR A 102 37.36 -6.62 10.75
CA THR A 102 38.18 -7.84 10.63
C THR A 102 37.82 -8.59 9.35
N GLU A 103 38.82 -8.99 8.56
CA GLU A 103 38.59 -9.81 7.36
C GLU A 103 38.20 -11.25 7.76
N ALA A 104 37.19 -11.80 7.09
CA ALA A 104 36.94 -13.23 7.13
C ALA A 104 38.12 -13.95 6.45
N SER A 105 38.94 -14.65 7.22
CA SER A 105 40.05 -15.43 6.66
C SER A 105 39.51 -16.58 5.80
N ALA A 106 39.91 -16.64 4.52
CA ALA A 106 39.56 -17.73 3.61
C ALA A 106 40.20 -19.08 3.98
N ILE A 107 41.14 -19.08 4.94
CA ILE A 107 41.83 -20.25 5.46
C ILE A 107 41.54 -20.30 6.96
N PRO A 108 40.94 -21.38 7.49
CA PRO A 108 40.86 -21.55 8.94
C PRO A 108 42.29 -21.58 9.46
N THR A 109 42.69 -20.55 10.21
CA THR A 109 44.03 -20.47 10.78
C THR A 109 44.27 -21.65 11.72
N LEU A 110 45.53 -22.06 11.89
CA LEU A 110 45.97 -23.08 12.86
C LEU A 110 45.49 -22.82 14.30
N SER A 111 44.94 -21.63 14.60
CA SER A 111 44.26 -21.31 15.85
C SER A 111 42.91 -22.02 16.05
N SER A 112 42.25 -22.53 15.00
CA SER A 112 41.02 -23.34 15.18
C SER A 112 41.28 -24.71 15.85
N LEU A 113 42.56 -25.11 15.94
CA LEU A 113 43.00 -26.35 16.58
C LEU A 113 43.23 -26.23 18.09
N TYR A 114 43.09 -25.02 18.68
CA TYR A 114 43.22 -24.78 20.13
C TYR A 114 41.97 -24.09 20.69
N PRO A 115 40.98 -24.83 21.23
CA PRO A 115 39.69 -24.31 21.70
C PRO A 115 39.72 -23.48 23.00
N GLY A 116 40.82 -22.80 23.33
CA GLY A 116 41.07 -22.24 24.67
C GLY A 116 41.12 -20.71 24.79
N THR A 117 41.23 -19.96 23.69
CA THR A 117 41.34 -18.49 23.71
C THR A 117 40.18 -17.88 22.94
N ALA A 118 39.22 -17.26 23.63
CA ALA A 118 38.14 -16.51 23.00
C ALA A 118 38.74 -15.32 22.23
N GLN A 119 38.92 -15.48 20.91
CA GLN A 119 39.47 -14.45 20.05
C GLN A 119 38.44 -13.32 19.88
N ARG A 120 38.87 -12.09 20.18
CA ARG A 120 38.02 -10.90 20.04
C ARG A 120 37.49 -10.79 18.61
N ASN A 121 36.17 -10.61 18.44
CA ASN A 121 35.52 -10.46 17.14
C ASN A 121 34.82 -9.09 17.05
N PRO A 122 35.51 -8.04 16.57
CA PRO A 122 34.96 -6.69 16.54
C PRO A 122 33.82 -6.52 15.52
N ASN A 123 33.74 -7.35 14.48
CA ASN A 123 32.58 -7.37 13.57
C ASN A 123 31.32 -7.82 14.32
N LYS A 124 31.43 -8.88 15.13
CA LYS A 124 30.34 -9.36 15.99
C LYS A 124 29.94 -8.32 17.02
N GLU A 125 30.90 -7.61 17.62
CA GLU A 125 30.62 -6.50 18.54
C GLU A 125 29.79 -5.39 17.88
N ALA A 126 30.18 -4.96 16.67
CA ALA A 126 29.44 -3.96 15.91
C ALA A 126 28.01 -4.42 15.58
N LEU A 127 27.85 -5.66 15.10
CA LEU A 127 26.55 -6.25 14.81
C LEU A 127 25.67 -6.33 16.06
N ASN A 128 26.21 -6.75 17.19
CA ASN A 128 25.44 -6.83 18.42
C ASN A 128 25.02 -5.44 18.92
N CYS A 129 25.87 -4.43 18.81
CA CYS A 129 25.45 -3.04 19.08
C CYS A 129 24.26 -2.65 18.19
N VAL A 130 24.34 -2.92 16.89
CA VAL A 130 23.26 -2.63 15.92
C VAL A 130 21.97 -3.37 16.27
N ARG A 131 22.03 -4.67 16.57
CA ARG A 131 20.89 -5.52 16.92
C ARG A 131 20.22 -5.08 18.22
N VAL A 132 21.00 -4.81 19.27
CA VAL A 132 20.49 -4.38 20.57
C VAL A 132 19.85 -3.00 20.46
N LEU A 133 20.47 -2.06 19.74
CA LEU A 133 19.86 -0.76 19.47
C LEU A 133 18.54 -0.90 18.70
N ALA A 134 18.49 -1.74 17.66
CA ALA A 134 17.29 -2.00 16.89
C ALA A 134 16.17 -2.63 17.73
N ARG A 135 16.52 -3.33 18.82
CA ARG A 135 15.57 -3.93 19.76
C ARG A 135 15.05 -2.96 20.82
N ILE A 136 15.89 -2.05 21.30
CA ILE A 136 15.56 -1.12 22.37
C ILE A 136 14.77 0.09 21.86
N LEU A 137 15.20 0.69 20.75
CA LEU A 137 14.67 1.96 20.26
C LEU A 137 13.16 1.96 19.98
N PRO A 138 12.52 0.91 19.43
CA PRO A 138 11.06 0.89 19.25
C PRO A 138 10.30 1.13 20.55
N VAL A 139 10.75 0.54 21.66
CA VAL A 139 10.11 0.71 22.98
C VAL A 139 10.39 2.10 23.56
N VAL A 140 11.56 2.68 23.26
CA VAL A 140 11.87 4.08 23.65
C VAL A 140 10.99 5.06 22.89
N PHE A 141 10.77 4.85 21.59
CA PHE A 141 9.97 5.71 20.73
C PHE A 141 8.46 5.62 20.98
N GLU A 142 7.99 4.53 21.56
CA GLU A 142 6.60 4.35 21.98
C GLU A 142 6.15 5.37 23.03
N GLY A 143 7.09 5.93 23.80
CA GLY A 143 6.89 6.65 25.06
C GLY A 143 5.58 7.43 25.22
N ASP A 144 4.82 7.07 26.28
CA ASP A 144 3.75 7.87 26.86
C ASP A 144 4.33 9.13 27.56
N THR A 145 3.47 10.04 28.03
CA THR A 145 3.85 11.33 28.66
C THR A 145 4.90 11.21 29.79
N ASP A 146 4.99 10.07 30.49
CA ASP A 146 5.96 9.84 31.57
C ASP A 146 7.30 9.24 31.09
N HIS A 147 7.35 8.65 29.89
CA HIS A 147 8.52 7.91 29.37
C HIS A 147 9.33 8.68 28.31
N GLY A 148 8.84 9.84 27.86
CA GLY A 148 9.47 10.66 26.81
C GLY A 148 10.85 11.22 27.18
N ARG A 149 11.24 11.22 28.46
CA ARG A 149 12.51 11.82 28.94
C ARG A 149 13.75 11.15 28.35
N VAL A 150 13.75 9.82 28.17
CA VAL A 150 14.91 9.11 27.58
C VAL A 150 15.07 9.47 26.10
N GLU A 151 13.97 9.52 25.35
CA GLU A 151 13.96 9.94 23.96
C GLU A 151 14.36 11.43 23.82
N GLU A 152 13.84 12.29 24.69
CA GLU A 152 14.19 13.71 24.71
C GLU A 152 15.70 13.89 24.93
N LEU A 153 16.28 13.22 25.94
CA LEU A 153 17.73 13.25 26.19
C LEU A 153 18.53 12.68 25.02
N PHE A 154 18.00 11.67 24.34
CA PHE A 154 18.64 11.05 23.18
C PHE A 154 18.75 12.02 22.00
N TRP A 155 17.72 12.86 21.76
CA TRP A 155 17.70 13.83 20.67
C TRP A 155 18.12 15.26 21.06
N LYS A 156 18.30 15.54 22.36
CA LYS A 156 18.73 16.85 22.87
C LYS A 156 20.13 17.20 22.40
N ARG A 157 20.28 18.40 21.81
CA ARG A 157 21.58 19.02 21.52
C ARG A 157 22.09 19.78 22.73
N THR A 158 23.39 19.73 22.96
CA THR A 158 24.07 20.48 24.02
C THR A 158 24.84 21.66 23.43
N PRO A 159 24.90 22.83 24.11
CA PRO A 159 25.77 23.92 23.69
C PRO A 159 27.23 23.44 23.61
N LYS A 160 27.95 23.82 22.56
CA LYS A 160 29.39 23.51 22.44
C LYS A 160 30.15 24.41 23.41
N GLU A 161 30.98 23.83 24.28
CA GLU A 161 31.91 24.63 25.08
C GLU A 161 32.92 25.32 24.14
N PRO A 162 33.24 26.61 24.33
CA PRO A 162 34.20 27.31 23.50
C PRO A 162 35.60 26.76 23.77
N SER A 163 36.03 25.78 22.98
CA SER A 163 37.41 25.29 23.02
C SER A 163 38.30 26.30 22.28
N PRO A 164 39.34 26.87 22.93
CA PRO A 164 40.38 27.58 22.21
C PRO A 164 41.18 26.55 21.41
N GLU A 165 41.59 26.90 20.20
CA GLU A 165 42.36 26.08 19.26
C GLU A 165 41.53 25.08 18.41
N GLN A 166 41.15 25.53 17.21
CA GLN A 166 41.58 24.92 15.94
C GLN A 166 41.08 25.77 14.77
N VAL A 167 41.98 26.58 14.21
CA VAL A 167 41.83 27.13 12.86
C VAL A 167 42.00 25.96 11.89
N GLN A 168 40.95 25.19 11.66
CA GLN A 168 40.88 24.31 10.50
C GLN A 168 40.40 25.13 9.32
N VAL A 169 41.29 25.27 8.34
CA VAL A 169 41.01 25.87 7.04
C VAL A 169 39.88 25.07 6.39
N ASP A 170 38.74 25.74 6.21
CA ASP A 170 37.54 25.23 5.58
C ASP A 170 37.82 24.93 4.09
N GLN A 171 38.13 23.66 3.77
CA GLN A 171 38.37 23.17 2.41
C GLN A 171 37.10 23.10 1.55
N SER A 172 35.95 23.57 2.05
CA SER A 172 34.69 23.63 1.31
C SER A 172 34.67 24.64 0.16
N LYS A 173 35.74 25.44 -0.03
CA LYS A 173 35.83 26.49 -1.06
C LYS A 173 36.57 26.11 -2.36
N GLN A 174 36.99 24.86 -2.57
CA GLN A 174 37.80 24.50 -3.75
C GLN A 174 37.05 23.79 -4.90
N PHE A 175 35.72 23.67 -4.85
CA PHE A 175 34.93 23.28 -6.03
C PHE A 175 33.69 24.18 -6.13
N VAL A 176 33.88 25.34 -6.74
CA VAL A 176 32.78 26.07 -7.41
C VAL A 176 32.60 25.37 -8.74
N ILE A 177 31.58 24.53 -8.84
CA ILE A 177 30.90 24.31 -10.12
C ILE A 177 29.82 25.38 -10.13
N ASP A 178 29.84 26.24 -11.14
CA ASP A 178 28.80 27.22 -11.40
C ASP A 178 27.45 26.50 -11.45
N ASP A 179 26.61 26.73 -10.44
CA ASP A 179 25.18 26.50 -10.54
C ASP A 179 24.63 27.57 -11.51
N GLU A 180 24.72 27.31 -12.81
CA GLU A 180 23.93 28.02 -13.80
C GLU A 180 22.43 27.68 -13.59
N GLU A 181 21.64 28.76 -13.50
CA GLU A 181 20.18 28.85 -13.70
C GLU A 181 19.24 28.43 -12.55
N ASP A 182 19.13 29.32 -11.55
CA ASP A 182 17.81 29.74 -11.01
C ASP A 182 17.33 30.98 -11.80
N GLU A 183 16.98 30.81 -13.07
CA GLU A 183 16.17 31.80 -13.82
C GLU A 183 14.68 31.45 -13.67
N ASP A 184 14.06 31.86 -12.56
CA ASP A 184 12.59 31.99 -12.46
C ASP A 184 12.17 32.79 -11.21
N ALA A 185 12.83 33.92 -10.97
CA ALA A 185 12.36 34.90 -9.99
C ALA A 185 12.32 36.31 -10.62
N PRO A 186 11.15 36.98 -10.65
CA PRO A 186 11.07 38.34 -11.19
C PRO A 186 11.87 39.32 -10.30
N LYS A 187 12.86 39.98 -10.92
CA LYS A 187 13.72 40.99 -10.28
C LYS A 187 12.90 42.24 -9.91
N SER A 188 12.75 42.51 -8.62
CA SER A 188 12.35 43.84 -8.10
C SER A 188 13.57 44.56 -7.48
N PRO A 189 13.63 45.90 -7.51
CA PRO A 189 14.84 46.64 -7.20
C PRO A 189 15.16 46.69 -5.70
N LYS A 190 16.45 46.52 -5.39
CA LYS A 190 17.04 46.44 -4.05
C LYS A 190 16.92 47.75 -3.27
N SER A 191 16.53 47.65 -2.00
CA SER A 191 16.93 48.58 -0.94
C SER A 191 17.68 47.79 0.16
N PRO A 192 18.77 48.32 0.73
CA PRO A 192 19.58 47.57 1.69
C PRO A 192 18.95 47.67 3.07
N THR A 193 18.25 46.62 3.49
CA THR A 193 17.91 46.42 4.90
C THR A 193 18.77 45.28 5.42
N PRO A 194 19.51 45.43 6.54
CA PRO A 194 20.31 44.35 7.09
C PRO A 194 19.36 43.26 7.61
N GLN A 195 19.13 42.22 6.79
CA GLN A 195 18.47 41.02 7.24
C GLN A 195 19.40 40.30 8.21
N ALA A 196 18.93 40.17 9.45
CA ALA A 196 19.55 39.36 10.48
C ALA A 196 19.72 37.92 9.95
N THR A 197 20.97 37.55 9.69
CA THR A 197 21.36 36.15 9.56
C THR A 197 21.00 35.46 10.86
N SER A 198 20.09 34.49 10.81
CA SER A 198 19.82 33.58 11.93
C SER A 198 21.13 32.87 12.29
N GLN A 199 21.80 33.34 13.33
CA GLN A 199 22.96 32.70 13.92
C GLN A 199 22.56 31.28 14.33
N GLN A 200 23.02 30.27 13.60
CA GLN A 200 23.03 28.90 14.11
C GLN A 200 23.97 28.90 15.31
N THR A 201 23.41 28.82 16.51
CA THR A 201 24.18 28.59 17.73
C THR A 201 24.98 27.30 17.58
N ASP A 202 26.30 27.38 17.80
CA ASP A 202 27.25 26.27 17.71
C ASP A 202 26.91 25.23 18.80
N THR A 203 26.05 24.26 18.48
CA THR A 203 25.62 23.17 19.38
C THR A 203 26.23 21.85 18.94
N GLU A 204 26.64 21.01 19.89
CA GLU A 204 27.08 19.64 19.59
C GLU A 204 25.91 18.77 19.08
N PRO A 205 26.20 17.78 18.20
CA PRO A 205 25.18 16.85 17.73
C PRO A 205 24.69 15.98 18.89
N SER A 206 23.39 15.73 18.91
CA SER A 206 22.75 14.86 19.91
C SER A 206 23.20 13.40 19.76
N TRP A 207 22.93 12.55 20.76
CA TRP A 207 23.26 11.12 20.68
C TRP A 207 22.53 10.43 19.54
N GLY A 208 21.28 10.81 19.25
CA GLY A 208 20.54 10.33 18.09
C GLY A 208 21.15 10.76 16.75
N GLU A 209 21.62 12.00 16.64
CA GLU A 209 22.35 12.46 15.45
C GLU A 209 23.70 11.75 15.29
N ARG A 210 24.42 11.50 16.39
CA ARG A 210 25.67 10.72 16.38
C ARG A 210 25.42 9.27 15.93
N LEU A 211 24.40 8.61 16.48
CA LEU A 211 24.04 7.25 16.07
C LEU A 211 23.62 7.19 14.60
N LEU A 212 22.79 8.13 14.16
CA LEU A 212 22.36 8.20 12.77
C LEU A 212 23.56 8.34 11.81
N ASN A 213 24.50 9.23 12.10
CA ASN A 213 25.72 9.37 11.31
C ASN A 213 26.58 8.09 11.32
N LEU A 214 26.71 7.42 12.46
CA LEU A 214 27.42 6.14 12.55
C LEU A 214 26.75 5.05 11.72
N VAL A 215 25.41 4.98 11.73
CA VAL A 215 24.64 4.03 10.91
C VAL A 215 24.89 4.30 9.43
N LEU A 216 24.88 5.56 9.00
CA LEU A 216 25.21 5.93 7.63
C LEU A 216 26.68 5.57 7.28
N ASP A 217 27.63 5.84 8.16
CA ASP A 217 29.03 5.50 7.93
C ASP A 217 29.26 3.98 7.88
N LEU A 218 28.55 3.21 8.72
CA LEU A 218 28.57 1.74 8.72
C LEU A 218 28.00 1.16 7.43
N LEU A 219 26.99 1.79 6.80
CA LEU A 219 26.46 1.39 5.49
C LEU A 219 27.48 1.49 4.34
N PHE A 220 28.52 2.29 4.52
CA PHE A 220 29.59 2.50 3.55
C PHE A 220 30.97 2.13 4.13
N CYS A 221 31.00 1.20 5.09
CA CYS A 221 32.22 0.78 5.77
C CYS A 221 32.93 -0.36 5.00
N CYS A 222 34.13 -0.06 4.52
CA CYS A 222 35.00 -0.94 3.75
C CYS A 222 35.43 -2.17 4.56
N GLY A 223 35.09 -3.36 4.06
CA GLY A 223 35.34 -4.64 4.72
C GLY A 223 34.23 -5.08 5.68
N PHE A 224 33.23 -4.24 5.95
CA PHE A 224 32.09 -4.58 6.83
C PHE A 224 30.76 -4.71 6.07
N THR A 225 30.40 -3.70 5.26
CA THR A 225 29.16 -3.67 4.45
C THR A 225 29.44 -3.48 2.96
N ILE A 226 30.61 -2.95 2.61
CA ILE A 226 31.10 -2.85 1.23
C ILE A 226 32.48 -3.52 1.09
N PRO A 227 32.88 -3.98 -0.11
CA PRO A 227 34.15 -4.71 -0.26
C PRO A 227 35.38 -3.89 0.11
N LYS A 228 36.35 -4.49 0.82
CA LYS A 228 37.56 -3.78 1.25
C LYS A 228 38.42 -3.23 0.11
N LYS A 229 38.38 -3.84 -1.07
CA LYS A 229 39.11 -3.39 -2.28
C LYS A 229 38.81 -1.95 -2.70
N VAL A 230 37.69 -1.37 -2.25
CA VAL A 230 37.27 0.00 -2.57
C VAL A 230 37.78 1.04 -1.56
N GLN A 231 38.53 0.58 -0.55
CA GLN A 231 39.08 1.44 0.48
C GLN A 231 40.13 2.40 -0.09
N VAL A 232 40.03 3.69 0.25
CA VAL A 232 40.96 4.73 -0.21
C VAL A 232 41.87 5.13 0.95
N GLY A 233 43.15 4.76 0.87
CA GLY A 233 44.12 4.99 1.94
C GLY A 233 43.69 4.29 3.24
N HIS A 234 43.76 5.01 4.36
CA HIS A 234 43.37 4.49 5.68
C HIS A 234 41.91 4.79 6.06
N HIS A 235 41.13 5.43 5.19
CA HIS A 235 39.74 5.77 5.48
C HIS A 235 38.86 4.53 5.40
N LYS A 236 38.20 4.17 6.50
CA LYS A 236 37.30 3.01 6.57
C LYS A 236 35.94 3.23 5.90
N VAL A 237 35.54 4.49 5.72
CA VAL A 237 34.25 4.86 5.14
C VAL A 237 34.47 5.42 3.75
N ASN A 238 33.79 4.85 2.76
CA ASN A 238 33.81 5.35 1.39
C ASN A 238 32.40 5.43 0.81
N TYR A 239 31.85 6.63 0.73
CA TYR A 239 30.52 6.89 0.17
C TYR A 239 30.54 6.70 -1.35
N MET A 240 30.08 5.53 -1.79
CA MET A 240 30.01 5.14 -3.20
C MET A 240 28.73 4.36 -3.50
N ILE A 241 28.20 4.53 -4.70
CA ILE A 241 26.93 3.90 -5.09
C ILE A 241 27.12 2.38 -5.19
N TRP A 242 26.23 1.62 -4.55
CA TRP A 242 26.42 0.16 -4.37
C TRP A 242 26.31 -0.65 -5.66
N VAL A 243 25.28 -0.38 -6.45
CA VAL A 243 24.91 -1.16 -7.64
C VAL A 243 24.87 -0.21 -8.82
N LYS A 244 25.25 -0.70 -9.99
CA LYS A 244 25.16 0.04 -11.26
C LYS A 244 23.72 0.49 -11.54
N GLY A 245 23.58 1.60 -12.24
CA GLY A 245 22.30 2.23 -12.56
C GLY A 245 22.44 3.75 -12.55
N ILE A 246 21.55 4.43 -11.84
CA ILE A 246 21.57 5.88 -11.71
C ILE A 246 22.85 6.31 -10.99
N GLY A 247 23.58 7.25 -11.59
CA GLY A 247 24.80 7.83 -11.03
C GLY A 247 26.01 6.89 -10.93
N SER A 248 25.91 5.62 -11.34
CA SER A 248 27.04 4.66 -11.33
C SER A 248 26.99 3.69 -12.49
N THR A 249 28.12 3.48 -13.16
CA THR A 249 28.24 2.53 -14.28
C THR A 249 28.81 1.18 -13.86
N SER A 250 29.24 1.00 -12.61
CA SER A 250 29.89 -0.21 -12.13
C SER A 250 29.33 -0.68 -10.79
N ASP A 251 29.37 -2.00 -10.59
CA ASP A 251 29.05 -2.63 -9.33
C ASP A 251 30.29 -2.68 -8.43
N ILE A 252 30.12 -2.37 -7.15
CA ILE A 252 31.23 -2.41 -6.19
C ILE A 252 31.67 -3.85 -5.87
N GLY A 253 30.79 -4.82 -6.15
CA GLY A 253 30.90 -6.22 -5.78
C GLY A 253 30.20 -6.51 -4.45
N THR A 254 29.64 -7.71 -4.31
CA THR A 254 28.90 -8.12 -3.11
C THR A 254 29.46 -9.44 -2.58
N ALA A 255 29.28 -9.67 -1.29
CA ALA A 255 29.53 -10.96 -0.64
C ALA A 255 28.41 -11.21 0.37
N ARG A 256 28.05 -12.49 0.58
CA ARG A 256 26.91 -12.85 1.45
C ARG A 256 27.00 -12.25 2.85
N GLU A 257 28.19 -12.24 3.44
CA GLU A 257 28.44 -11.66 4.77
C GLU A 257 28.26 -10.13 4.77
N LEU A 258 28.78 -9.45 3.73
CA LEU A 258 28.64 -8.00 3.60
C LEU A 258 27.17 -7.59 3.41
N GLU A 259 26.42 -8.33 2.61
CA GLU A 259 24.97 -8.09 2.44
C GLU A 259 24.18 -8.36 3.72
N SER A 260 24.53 -9.42 4.45
CA SER A 260 23.92 -9.71 5.75
C SER A 260 24.17 -8.59 6.76
N ASN A 261 25.42 -8.13 6.90
CA ASN A 261 25.76 -7.00 7.75
C ASN A 261 25.02 -5.72 7.33
N LYS A 262 24.97 -5.45 6.02
CA LYS A 262 24.27 -4.28 5.46
C LYS A 262 22.77 -4.34 5.75
N ALA A 263 22.14 -5.50 5.64
CA ALA A 263 20.73 -5.69 5.99
C ALA A 263 20.47 -5.39 7.48
N GLU A 264 21.37 -5.76 8.39
CA GLU A 264 21.24 -5.41 9.80
C GLU A 264 21.38 -3.91 10.07
N VAL A 265 22.34 -3.25 9.42
CA VAL A 265 22.51 -1.79 9.53
C VAL A 265 21.32 -1.04 8.94
N LEU A 266 20.82 -1.46 7.78
CA LEU A 266 19.59 -0.91 7.16
C LEU A 266 18.36 -1.11 8.06
N ARG A 267 18.27 -2.24 8.76
CA ARG A 267 17.18 -2.50 9.69
C ARG A 267 17.21 -1.53 10.88
N LEU A 268 18.39 -1.26 11.43
CA LEU A 268 18.53 -0.22 12.46
C LEU A 268 18.20 1.18 11.91
N LEU A 269 18.62 1.49 10.68
CA LEU A 269 18.22 2.74 10.02
C LEU A 269 16.70 2.87 9.95
N LEU A 270 16.00 1.82 9.48
CA LEU A 270 14.53 1.83 9.41
C LEU A 270 13.88 1.97 10.79
N VAL A 271 14.44 1.35 11.83
CA VAL A 271 14.00 1.53 13.23
C VAL A 271 14.15 2.99 13.66
N LEU A 272 15.27 3.65 13.38
CA LEU A 272 15.46 5.08 13.69
C LEU A 272 14.41 5.97 13.02
N LEU A 273 13.95 5.59 11.82
CA LEU A 273 12.91 6.32 11.07
C LEU A 273 11.47 5.98 11.51
N SER A 274 11.30 5.02 12.42
CA SER A 274 9.98 4.47 12.78
C SER A 274 9.22 5.26 13.82
N LYS A 275 9.78 6.33 14.40
CA LYS A 275 9.09 7.15 15.43
C LYS A 275 7.67 7.57 15.00
N GLN A 276 7.45 7.83 13.72
CA GLN A 276 6.14 8.24 13.19
C GLN A 276 5.01 7.22 13.42
N ILE A 277 5.30 5.91 13.56
CA ILE A 277 4.24 4.91 13.85
C ILE A 277 3.62 5.09 15.24
N TYR A 278 4.33 5.78 16.14
CA TYR A 278 3.89 6.10 17.50
C TYR A 278 3.20 7.46 17.58
N ILE A 279 3.02 8.16 16.45
CA ILE A 279 2.35 9.46 16.37
C ILE A 279 0.91 9.24 15.86
N PRO A 280 -0.13 9.75 16.55
CA PRO A 280 -1.50 9.66 16.07
C PRO A 280 -1.70 10.35 14.70
N PRO A 281 -2.57 9.83 13.82
CA PRO A 281 -2.85 10.40 12.49
C PRO A 281 -3.21 11.88 12.50
N THR A 282 -3.93 12.32 13.54
CA THR A 282 -4.44 13.68 13.67
C THR A 282 -3.35 14.75 13.81
N VAL A 283 -2.14 14.36 14.24
CA VAL A 283 -1.01 15.28 14.47
C VAL A 283 0.24 14.89 13.69
N ALA A 284 0.17 13.83 12.86
CA ALA A 284 1.32 13.25 12.16
C ALA A 284 2.05 14.24 11.24
N LEU A 285 1.31 15.15 10.59
CA LEU A 285 1.91 16.20 9.74
C LEU A 285 2.46 17.37 10.53
N SER A 286 2.03 17.59 11.78
CA SER A 286 2.48 18.71 12.60
C SER A 286 3.69 18.37 13.47
N MET A 287 3.92 17.08 13.75
CA MET A 287 5.03 16.63 14.60
C MET A 287 6.30 16.34 13.80
N ILE A 288 7.42 16.90 14.26
CA ILE A 288 8.74 16.63 13.69
C ILE A 288 9.23 15.27 14.17
N THR A 289 9.68 14.44 13.24
CA THR A 289 10.41 13.21 13.55
C THR A 289 11.92 13.47 13.43
N PRO A 290 12.69 13.48 14.54
CA PRO A 290 14.08 13.94 14.52
C PRO A 290 14.99 13.23 13.50
N ALA A 291 14.95 11.90 13.43
CA ALA A 291 15.77 11.12 12.49
C ALA A 291 15.47 11.46 11.02
N LEU A 292 14.18 11.57 10.67
CA LEU A 292 13.74 11.91 9.32
C LEU A 292 14.10 13.36 8.96
N SER A 293 13.88 14.31 9.86
CA SER A 293 14.28 15.71 9.68
C SER A 293 15.78 15.83 9.43
N VAL A 294 16.62 15.16 10.23
CA VAL A 294 18.08 15.19 10.06
C VAL A 294 18.48 14.61 8.70
N LEU A 295 17.97 13.44 8.31
CA LEU A 295 18.28 12.84 7.00
C LEU A 295 17.80 13.70 5.83
N ALA A 296 16.58 14.22 5.90
CA ALA A 296 15.95 14.95 4.80
C ALA A 296 16.48 16.38 4.65
N GLN A 297 16.90 17.05 5.73
CA GLN A 297 17.20 18.48 5.70
C GLN A 297 18.66 18.83 6.06
N ARG A 298 19.38 17.97 6.79
CA ARG A 298 20.71 18.31 7.34
C ARG A 298 21.87 17.50 6.75
N VAL A 299 21.59 16.40 6.05
CA VAL A 299 22.65 15.59 5.43
C VAL A 299 23.23 16.30 4.20
N PRO A 300 24.56 16.35 4.03
CA PRO A 300 25.19 16.97 2.87
C PRO A 300 24.70 16.37 1.55
N ARG A 301 24.48 17.23 0.54
CA ARG A 301 23.97 16.85 -0.80
C ARG A 301 24.67 15.63 -1.40
N ARG A 302 26.01 15.56 -1.34
CA ARG A 302 26.78 14.41 -1.85
C ARG A 302 26.34 13.09 -1.21
N ARG A 303 26.18 13.05 0.12
CA ARG A 303 25.73 11.85 0.84
C ARG A 303 24.28 11.50 0.50
N VAL A 304 23.40 12.49 0.40
CA VAL A 304 22.00 12.31 -0.04
C VAL A 304 21.96 11.64 -1.41
N LEU A 305 22.71 12.14 -2.38
CA LEU A 305 22.77 11.56 -3.73
C LEU A 305 23.33 10.14 -3.73
N THR A 306 24.41 9.87 -2.98
CA THR A 306 24.95 8.51 -2.87
C THR A 306 23.94 7.54 -2.26
N LEU A 307 23.23 7.93 -1.20
CA LEU A 307 22.18 7.13 -0.57
C LEU A 307 21.01 6.89 -1.53
N LEU A 308 20.48 7.96 -2.14
CA LEU A 308 19.37 7.90 -3.08
C LEU A 308 19.67 6.94 -4.24
N CYS A 309 20.81 7.12 -4.91
CA CYS A 309 21.21 6.26 -6.02
C CYS A 309 21.46 4.82 -5.56
N SER A 310 22.07 4.60 -4.39
CA SER A 310 22.26 3.25 -3.86
C SER A 310 20.94 2.55 -3.58
N PHE A 311 19.99 3.23 -2.92
CA PHE A 311 18.68 2.66 -2.62
C PHE A 311 17.86 2.42 -3.89
N LEU A 312 17.82 3.38 -4.82
CA LEU A 312 17.14 3.21 -6.10
C LEU A 312 17.72 2.04 -6.89
N ASN A 313 19.03 2.03 -7.11
CA ASN A 313 19.67 0.99 -7.92
C ASN A 313 19.51 -0.38 -7.27
N THR A 314 19.71 -0.53 -5.95
CA THR A 314 19.57 -1.82 -5.28
C THR A 314 18.12 -2.33 -5.22
N SER A 315 17.14 -1.43 -5.17
CA SER A 315 15.71 -1.81 -5.14
C SER A 315 15.15 -2.15 -6.52
N LEU A 316 15.66 -1.46 -7.55
CA LEU A 316 15.21 -1.59 -8.94
C LEU A 316 16.08 -2.53 -9.77
N HIS A 317 17.28 -2.92 -9.29
CA HIS A 317 18.08 -3.89 -10.03
C HIS A 317 17.26 -5.17 -10.20
N PRO A 318 17.07 -5.67 -11.43
CA PRO A 318 16.29 -6.87 -11.66
C PRO A 318 16.90 -8.01 -10.83
N PRO A 319 16.10 -8.76 -10.05
CA PRO A 319 16.62 -9.86 -9.26
C PRO A 319 17.28 -10.84 -10.22
N ASN A 320 18.52 -11.24 -9.89
CA ASN A 320 19.42 -11.98 -10.76
C ASN A 320 18.69 -12.95 -11.70
N LEU A 321 18.52 -12.54 -12.96
CA LEU A 321 18.49 -13.46 -14.10
C LEU A 321 19.91 -14.03 -14.19
N SER A 322 20.27 -14.89 -13.24
CA SER A 322 21.55 -15.59 -13.32
C SER A 322 21.50 -16.34 -14.66
N PRO A 323 22.50 -16.18 -15.54
CA PRO A 323 22.54 -16.91 -16.82
C PRO A 323 22.69 -18.43 -16.64
N LEU A 324 22.75 -18.89 -15.39
CA LEU A 324 22.78 -20.29 -15.01
C LEU A 324 21.36 -20.88 -15.00
N PRO A 325 21.12 -22.00 -15.72
CA PRO A 325 19.80 -22.60 -15.91
C PRO A 325 19.12 -23.07 -14.61
N LEU A 326 19.88 -23.25 -13.52
CA LEU A 326 19.36 -23.64 -12.20
C LEU A 326 18.55 -22.54 -11.49
N SER A 327 18.84 -21.26 -11.74
CA SER A 327 18.10 -20.15 -11.09
C SER A 327 16.68 -19.95 -11.64
N SER A 328 16.45 -20.42 -12.87
CA SER A 328 15.16 -20.42 -13.57
C SER A 328 14.31 -21.65 -13.27
N MET A 329 14.84 -22.64 -12.52
CA MET A 329 14.09 -23.84 -12.18
C MET A 329 12.94 -23.54 -11.20
N PRO A 330 11.77 -24.16 -11.40
CA PRO A 330 10.68 -24.13 -10.42
C PRO A 330 11.18 -24.50 -9.02
N TYR A 331 10.71 -23.79 -8.00
CA TYR A 331 10.97 -24.04 -6.59
C TYR A 331 12.42 -23.83 -6.12
N ASN A 332 13.31 -23.26 -6.95
CA ASN A 332 14.70 -22.98 -6.55
C ASN A 332 14.78 -22.15 -5.23
N HIS A 333 13.86 -21.21 -5.05
CA HIS A 333 13.73 -20.38 -3.84
C HIS A 333 13.39 -21.17 -2.55
N LEU A 334 12.89 -22.40 -2.65
CA LEU A 334 12.68 -23.29 -1.49
C LEU A 334 14.00 -23.95 -1.04
N VAL A 335 14.91 -24.19 -1.99
CA VAL A 335 16.23 -24.80 -1.76
C VAL A 335 17.24 -23.72 -1.34
N THR A 336 17.21 -22.55 -1.98
CA THR A 336 17.96 -21.36 -1.56
C THR A 336 17.22 -20.63 -0.44
N ARG A 337 16.93 -21.34 0.66
CA ARG A 337 16.39 -20.76 1.90
C ARG A 337 17.48 -19.97 2.63
N ALA A 338 18.17 -19.07 1.94
CA ALA A 338 18.97 -18.03 2.56
C ALA A 338 17.97 -16.95 3.01
N MET A 339 17.76 -16.84 4.32
CA MET A 339 16.76 -15.96 4.94
C MET A 339 16.92 -14.46 4.62
N ASP A 340 17.91 -14.06 3.80
CA ASP A 340 18.32 -12.67 3.63
C ASP A 340 18.69 -12.26 2.18
N ALA A 341 18.44 -13.09 1.16
CA ALA A 341 18.91 -12.79 -0.21
C ALA A 341 18.33 -11.48 -0.78
N ASP A 342 17.07 -11.16 -0.46
CA ASP A 342 16.38 -9.95 -0.92
C ASP A 342 16.28 -8.86 0.16
N ALA A 343 16.78 -9.11 1.37
CA ALA A 343 16.55 -8.25 2.53
C ALA A 343 17.10 -6.83 2.33
N VAL A 344 18.23 -6.69 1.63
CA VAL A 344 18.83 -5.38 1.34
C VAL A 344 17.97 -4.58 0.38
N SER A 345 17.43 -5.21 -0.69
CA SER A 345 16.51 -4.54 -1.63
C SER A 345 15.22 -4.14 -0.95
N GLU A 346 14.62 -5.03 -0.14
CA GLU A 346 13.41 -4.76 0.64
C GLU A 346 13.59 -3.59 1.62
N LEU A 347 14.68 -3.58 2.38
CA LEU A 347 14.96 -2.51 3.33
C LEU A 347 15.32 -1.20 2.62
N SER A 348 16.05 -1.27 1.51
CA SER A 348 16.42 -0.09 0.72
C SER A 348 15.18 0.63 0.17
N ILE A 349 14.23 -0.11 -0.41
CA ILE A 349 13.00 0.49 -0.94
C ILE A 349 12.09 1.02 0.17
N SER A 350 12.04 0.32 1.31
CA SER A 350 11.29 0.75 2.49
C SER A 350 11.83 2.09 3.02
N VAL A 351 13.16 2.17 3.24
CA VAL A 351 13.82 3.40 3.68
C VAL A 351 13.63 4.52 2.67
N LEU A 352 13.77 4.24 1.37
CA LEU A 352 13.57 5.23 0.32
C LEU A 352 12.14 5.78 0.30
N CYS A 353 11.12 4.91 0.33
CA CYS A 353 9.73 5.33 0.35
C CYS A 353 9.41 6.18 1.59
N VAL A 354 9.92 5.77 2.77
CA VAL A 354 9.77 6.53 4.02
C VAL A 354 10.39 7.93 3.92
N LEU A 355 11.58 8.05 3.32
CA LEU A 355 12.24 9.34 3.11
C LEU A 355 11.52 10.23 2.11
N LEU A 356 10.95 9.63 1.05
CA LEU A 356 10.17 10.36 0.04
C LEU A 356 8.78 10.75 0.54
N ASP A 357 8.21 10.01 1.49
CA ASP A 357 6.91 10.30 2.08
C ASP A 357 6.96 11.39 3.15
N TYR A 358 8.12 11.55 3.82
CA TYR A 358 8.29 12.52 4.91
C TYR A 358 8.06 13.98 4.47
N GLN A 359 6.99 14.56 4.99
CA GLN A 359 6.52 15.92 4.73
C GLN A 359 5.96 16.60 6.00
N SER A 360 6.40 16.19 7.18
CA SER A 360 5.94 16.79 8.44
C SER A 360 6.56 18.17 8.69
N ALA A 361 5.77 19.08 9.24
CA ALA A 361 6.16 20.42 9.66
C ALA A 361 6.96 21.20 8.59
N ASP A 362 8.22 21.52 8.86
CA ASP A 362 9.10 22.29 7.99
C ASP A 362 9.61 21.50 6.76
N ALA A 363 9.38 20.19 6.73
CA ALA A 363 9.70 19.34 5.59
C ALA A 363 8.61 19.29 4.52
N ARG A 364 7.47 19.95 4.75
CA ARG A 364 6.40 20.07 3.76
C ARG A 364 6.90 20.82 2.53
N ASP A 365 6.51 20.34 1.36
CA ASP A 365 6.80 21.03 0.11
C ASP A 365 6.16 22.43 0.11
N ARG A 366 6.61 23.31 -0.76
CA ARG A 366 6.14 24.70 -0.79
C ARG A 366 5.41 24.99 -2.10
N VAL A 367 4.41 25.87 -2.02
CA VAL A 367 3.73 26.38 -3.21
C VAL A 367 4.71 27.20 -4.04
N ALA A 368 4.83 26.86 -5.32
CA ALA A 368 5.63 27.63 -6.27
C ALA A 368 5.15 29.10 -6.28
N GLY A 369 6.07 30.05 -6.08
CA GLY A 369 5.76 31.49 -6.09
C GLY A 369 5.37 32.12 -4.74
N GLY A 370 5.32 31.35 -3.63
CA GLY A 370 5.21 31.89 -2.27
C GLY A 370 3.87 32.57 -1.91
N GLY A 371 2.84 32.44 -2.74
CA GLY A 371 1.48 32.92 -2.46
C GLY A 371 0.66 31.96 -1.58
N GLU A 372 -0.55 32.39 -1.21
CA GLU A 372 -1.53 31.51 -0.57
C GLU A 372 -1.89 30.33 -1.49
N ALA A 373 -1.98 29.14 -0.92
CA ALA A 373 -2.27 27.92 -1.67
C ALA A 373 -3.70 27.97 -2.25
N THR A 374 -3.79 27.98 -3.57
CA THR A 374 -5.03 27.71 -4.33
C THR A 374 -5.14 26.23 -4.68
N GLU A 375 -6.32 25.76 -5.13
CA GLU A 375 -6.53 24.35 -5.52
C GLU A 375 -5.59 23.89 -6.66
N ASP A 376 -5.11 24.82 -7.51
CA ASP A 376 -4.18 24.56 -8.61
C ASP A 376 -2.70 24.79 -8.24
N SER A 377 -2.40 25.12 -6.98
CA SER A 377 -1.04 25.44 -6.56
C SER A 377 -0.09 24.25 -6.71
N GLU A 378 1.02 24.50 -7.40
CA GLU A 378 2.03 23.48 -7.61
C GLU A 378 2.97 23.39 -6.41
N TRP A 379 2.91 22.25 -5.71
CA TRP A 379 3.79 21.96 -4.59
C TRP A 379 5.13 21.45 -5.10
N THR A 380 6.20 22.17 -4.77
CA THR A 380 7.55 21.85 -5.22
C THR A 380 8.47 21.56 -4.03
N PRO A 381 9.23 20.45 -4.07
CA PRO A 381 10.22 20.16 -3.06
C PRO A 381 11.42 21.09 -3.23
N THR A 382 12.01 21.50 -2.11
CA THR A 382 13.22 22.33 -2.07
C THR A 382 14.34 21.58 -1.35
N SER A 383 15.58 21.99 -1.55
CA SER A 383 16.74 21.45 -0.81
C SER A 383 16.64 21.63 0.71
N LYS A 384 15.82 22.60 1.17
CA LYS A 384 15.57 22.88 2.59
C LYS A 384 14.35 22.13 3.16
N SER A 385 13.38 21.75 2.33
CA SER A 385 12.21 20.97 2.79
C SER A 385 12.57 19.49 2.90
N ASN A 386 12.95 18.86 1.79
CA ASN A 386 13.37 17.47 1.74
C ASN A 386 14.34 17.24 0.57
N ALA A 387 15.61 17.02 0.88
CA ALA A 387 16.69 16.85 -0.08
C ALA A 387 16.53 15.60 -0.97
N PHE A 388 15.87 14.54 -0.48
CA PHE A 388 15.59 13.34 -1.29
C PHE A 388 14.50 13.63 -2.33
N ARG A 389 13.38 14.25 -1.92
CA ARG A 389 12.31 14.69 -2.84
C ARG A 389 12.85 15.67 -3.88
N TYR A 390 13.66 16.64 -3.45
CA TYR A 390 14.32 17.60 -4.33
C TYR A 390 15.25 16.92 -5.34
N SER A 391 16.04 15.94 -4.91
CA SER A 391 16.95 15.20 -5.79
C SER A 391 16.19 14.36 -6.82
N VAL A 392 15.09 13.71 -6.44
CA VAL A 392 14.21 12.98 -7.37
C VAL A 392 13.58 13.93 -8.39
N ALA A 393 13.08 15.09 -7.95
CA ALA A 393 12.49 16.09 -8.84
C ALA A 393 13.49 16.65 -9.88
N LYS A 394 14.79 16.67 -9.55
CA LYS A 394 15.87 17.16 -10.43
C LYS A 394 16.50 16.08 -11.34
N LEU A 395 16.09 14.81 -11.23
CA LEU A 395 16.49 13.79 -12.21
C LEU A 395 15.98 14.19 -13.61
N HIS A 396 16.82 14.05 -14.63
CA HIS A 396 16.50 14.53 -15.98
C HIS A 396 17.12 13.72 -17.12
N ARG A 397 18.08 12.84 -16.83
CA ARG A 397 18.77 12.06 -17.87
C ARG A 397 17.84 10.97 -18.38
N ALA A 398 17.66 10.91 -19.70
CA ALA A 398 16.80 9.91 -20.35
C ALA A 398 17.22 8.47 -20.03
N SER A 399 18.54 8.18 -19.97
CA SER A 399 19.06 6.86 -19.57
C SER A 399 18.64 6.46 -18.16
N ASP A 400 18.56 7.42 -17.24
CA ASP A 400 18.18 7.17 -15.85
C ASP A 400 16.68 6.88 -15.79
N PHE A 401 15.85 7.60 -16.56
CA PHE A 401 14.42 7.33 -16.68
C PHE A 401 14.13 5.98 -17.33
N GLU A 402 14.85 5.62 -18.39
CA GLU A 402 14.74 4.31 -19.03
C GLU A 402 15.08 3.19 -18.05
N PHE A 403 16.20 3.31 -17.33
CA PHE A 403 16.58 2.35 -16.30
C PHE A 403 15.48 2.19 -15.25
N ILE A 404 14.96 3.28 -14.68
CA ILE A 404 13.91 3.24 -13.65
C ILE A 404 12.65 2.57 -14.18
N PHE A 405 12.14 3.05 -15.32
CA PHE A 405 10.87 2.58 -15.84
C PHE A 405 10.94 1.11 -16.31
N HIS A 406 12.01 0.75 -17.02
CA HIS A 406 12.23 -0.63 -17.46
C HIS A 406 12.34 -1.58 -16.26
N SER A 407 13.08 -1.18 -15.23
CA SER A 407 13.27 -1.97 -14.03
C SER A 407 11.98 -2.19 -13.24
N ILE A 408 11.17 -1.14 -13.07
CA ILE A 408 9.85 -1.26 -12.43
C ILE A 408 8.98 -2.26 -13.21
N LEU A 409 8.89 -2.12 -14.54
CA LEU A 409 8.12 -3.05 -15.36
C LEU A 409 8.62 -4.50 -15.25
N ALA A 410 9.94 -4.72 -15.20
CA ALA A 410 10.52 -6.05 -15.05
C ALA A 410 10.14 -6.72 -13.72
N VAL A 411 10.12 -5.95 -12.61
CA VAL A 411 9.67 -6.47 -11.31
C VAL A 411 8.16 -6.78 -11.31
N LEU A 412 7.35 -5.95 -11.96
CA LEU A 412 5.91 -6.18 -12.11
C LEU A 412 5.61 -7.42 -12.97
N GLU A 413 6.34 -7.58 -14.08
CA GLU A 413 6.26 -8.75 -14.96
C GLU A 413 6.62 -10.04 -14.21
N GLN A 414 7.70 -10.02 -13.42
CA GLN A 414 8.09 -11.16 -12.60
C GLN A 414 7.03 -11.50 -11.55
N ASN A 415 6.44 -10.49 -10.89
CA ASN A 415 5.38 -10.72 -9.93
C ASN A 415 4.16 -11.37 -10.60
N MET A 416 3.75 -10.88 -11.77
CA MET A 416 2.68 -11.46 -12.57
C MET A 416 2.97 -12.92 -12.92
N ALA A 417 4.20 -13.21 -13.37
CA ALA A 417 4.63 -14.56 -13.71
C ALA A 417 4.73 -15.48 -12.48
N ALA A 418 4.99 -14.94 -11.28
CA ALA A 418 5.03 -15.71 -10.04
C ALA A 418 3.62 -16.05 -9.54
N SER A 419 2.67 -15.12 -9.62
CA SER A 419 1.27 -15.32 -9.22
C SER A 419 0.49 -16.24 -10.18
N HIS A 420 0.80 -16.16 -11.48
CA HIS A 420 0.03 -16.82 -12.54
C HIS A 420 0.84 -17.80 -13.40
N GLY A 421 2.02 -18.22 -12.93
CA GLY A 421 2.83 -19.22 -13.60
C GLY A 421 2.13 -20.58 -13.69
N LEU A 422 2.55 -21.40 -14.66
CA LEU A 422 1.97 -22.73 -14.93
C LEU A 422 1.97 -23.66 -13.69
N LEU A 423 2.98 -23.50 -12.82
CA LEU A 423 3.14 -24.26 -11.59
C LEU A 423 2.95 -23.34 -10.38
N PRO A 424 1.88 -23.52 -9.57
CA PRO A 424 1.63 -22.72 -8.37
C PRO A 424 2.80 -22.75 -7.38
N GLY A 425 3.20 -21.60 -6.87
CA GLY A 425 4.30 -21.50 -5.89
C GLY A 425 5.67 -21.87 -6.45
N SER A 426 5.83 -21.98 -7.78
CA SER A 426 7.12 -22.27 -8.42
C SER A 426 8.12 -21.11 -8.30
N ARG A 427 7.64 -19.87 -8.16
CA ARG A 427 8.44 -18.67 -7.97
C ARG A 427 8.00 -17.94 -6.71
N LYS A 428 8.95 -17.31 -6.02
CA LYS A 428 8.68 -16.41 -4.89
C LYS A 428 8.10 -15.10 -5.44
N GLY A 429 6.94 -14.68 -4.93
CA GLY A 429 6.37 -13.36 -5.24
C GLY A 429 7.20 -12.22 -4.65
N VAL A 430 6.96 -10.99 -5.11
CA VAL A 430 7.70 -9.80 -4.65
C VAL A 430 7.09 -9.30 -3.34
N SER A 431 7.87 -9.31 -2.26
CA SER A 431 7.46 -8.97 -0.88
C SER A 431 7.32 -7.47 -0.60
N TYR A 432 7.87 -6.63 -1.47
CA TYR A 432 7.89 -5.16 -1.38
C TYR A 432 7.06 -4.49 -2.49
N LEU A 433 6.05 -5.20 -3.01
CA LEU A 433 5.24 -4.74 -4.13
C LEU A 433 4.51 -3.42 -3.83
N VAL A 434 4.02 -3.23 -2.60
CA VAL A 434 3.34 -1.98 -2.21
C VAL A 434 4.31 -0.81 -2.28
N GLU A 435 5.51 -0.95 -1.71
CA GLU A 435 6.57 0.06 -1.77
C GLU A 435 7.01 0.36 -3.21
N LEU A 436 7.04 -0.65 -4.10
CA LEU A 436 7.36 -0.45 -5.52
C LEU A 436 6.34 0.45 -6.21
N TYR A 437 5.04 0.22 -5.99
CA TYR A 437 3.99 1.08 -6.54
C TYR A 437 3.97 2.47 -5.89
N ILE A 438 4.28 2.58 -4.60
CA ILE A 438 4.44 3.88 -3.92
C ILE A 438 5.64 4.63 -4.51
N LEU A 439 6.77 3.98 -4.74
CA LEU A 439 7.94 4.57 -5.39
C LEU A 439 7.59 5.06 -6.79
N LEU A 440 6.92 4.24 -7.61
CA LEU A 440 6.43 4.64 -8.92
C LEU A 440 5.53 5.87 -8.82
N TRP A 441 4.58 5.89 -7.87
CA TRP A 441 3.68 7.01 -7.67
C TRP A 441 4.45 8.29 -7.31
N LYS A 442 5.38 8.21 -6.35
CA LYS A 442 6.23 9.34 -5.97
C LYS A 442 7.09 9.83 -7.13
N MET A 443 7.60 8.94 -7.98
CA MET A 443 8.36 9.33 -9.19
C MET A 443 7.50 10.06 -10.22
N LEU A 444 6.28 9.58 -10.49
CA LEU A 444 5.32 10.22 -11.41
C LEU A 444 4.82 11.57 -10.89
N ASP A 445 4.72 11.73 -9.58
CA ASP A 445 4.22 12.94 -8.92
C ASP A 445 5.30 14.01 -8.75
N LEU A 446 6.49 13.62 -8.27
CA LEU A 446 7.60 14.54 -7.99
C LEU A 446 8.35 14.99 -9.23
N ASN A 447 8.42 14.16 -10.26
CA ASN A 447 9.24 14.42 -11.44
C ASN A 447 8.38 14.45 -12.72
N LYS A 448 7.97 15.65 -13.11
CA LYS A 448 7.21 15.90 -14.34
C LYS A 448 7.90 15.40 -15.61
N LYS A 449 9.24 15.44 -15.68
CA LYS A 449 10.00 14.96 -16.84
C LYS A 449 9.94 13.44 -16.92
N PHE A 450 10.05 12.74 -15.80
CA PHE A 450 9.86 11.29 -15.73
C PHE A 450 8.42 10.91 -16.09
N ARG A 451 7.43 11.65 -15.57
CA ARG A 451 6.03 11.46 -15.94
C ARG A 451 5.85 11.57 -17.46
N ALA A 452 6.28 12.68 -18.07
CA ALA A 452 6.20 12.86 -19.52
C ALA A 452 6.88 11.70 -20.27
N PHE A 453 8.10 11.30 -19.86
CA PHE A 453 8.81 10.15 -20.43
C PHE A 453 7.99 8.84 -20.37
N VAL A 454 7.36 8.55 -19.22
CA VAL A 454 6.50 7.36 -19.07
C VAL A 454 5.27 7.47 -19.98
N MET A 455 4.60 8.61 -19.99
CA MET A 455 3.38 8.82 -20.78
C MET A 455 3.64 8.79 -22.29
N ASP A 456 4.83 9.24 -22.73
CA ASP A 456 5.28 9.21 -24.12
C ASP A 456 5.76 7.82 -24.56
N SER A 457 6.09 6.92 -23.64
CA SER A 457 6.43 5.53 -23.95
C SER A 457 5.20 4.69 -24.33
N ASP A 458 5.33 3.78 -25.30
CA ASP A 458 4.28 2.79 -25.61
C ASP A 458 4.04 1.82 -24.45
N LYS A 459 5.02 1.63 -23.56
CA LYS A 459 4.89 0.75 -22.40
C LYS A 459 4.01 1.34 -21.30
N CYS A 460 3.47 2.56 -21.45
CA CYS A 460 2.51 3.11 -20.51
C CYS A 460 1.22 2.27 -20.45
N VAL A 461 0.80 1.66 -21.56
CA VAL A 461 -0.35 0.75 -21.60
C VAL A 461 -0.07 -0.55 -20.84
N ASP A 462 1.16 -1.05 -20.93
CA ASP A 462 1.61 -2.22 -20.15
C ASP A 462 1.60 -1.89 -18.65
N LEU A 463 2.03 -0.68 -18.26
CA LEU A 463 1.97 -0.24 -16.86
C LEU A 463 0.52 -0.18 -16.34
N ILE A 464 -0.42 0.38 -17.13
CA ILE A 464 -1.85 0.37 -16.78
C ILE A 464 -2.37 -1.06 -16.64
N ALA A 465 -1.96 -1.96 -17.53
CA ALA A 465 -2.34 -3.37 -17.44
C ALA A 465 -1.83 -4.02 -16.14
N TYR A 466 -0.57 -3.78 -15.76
CA TYR A 466 -0.04 -4.28 -14.48
C TYR A 466 -0.78 -3.69 -13.27
N LEU A 467 -1.08 -2.38 -13.26
CA LEU A 467 -1.84 -1.73 -12.18
C LEU A 467 -3.23 -2.36 -12.00
N LEU A 468 -3.97 -2.56 -13.10
CA LEU A 468 -5.31 -3.16 -13.08
C LEU A 468 -5.29 -4.64 -12.72
N CYS A 469 -4.38 -5.43 -13.29
CA CYS A 469 -4.23 -6.85 -12.95
C CYS A 469 -3.90 -7.04 -11.47
N THR A 470 -2.96 -6.26 -10.93
CA THR A 470 -2.65 -6.30 -9.48
C THR A 470 -3.89 -5.96 -8.66
N CYS A 471 -4.65 -4.92 -9.04
CA CYS A 471 -5.89 -4.56 -8.36
C CYS A 471 -6.93 -5.70 -8.40
N LEU A 472 -7.13 -6.33 -9.56
CA LEU A 472 -8.03 -7.48 -9.74
C LEU A 472 -7.60 -8.71 -8.91
N GLU A 473 -6.31 -8.90 -8.68
CA GLU A 473 -5.78 -10.01 -7.87
C GLU A 473 -6.06 -9.82 -6.37
N ILE A 474 -5.99 -8.57 -5.90
CA ILE A 474 -6.02 -8.26 -4.47
C ILE A 474 -7.37 -7.72 -3.98
N LYS A 475 -8.28 -7.32 -4.88
CA LYS A 475 -9.56 -6.65 -4.55
C LYS A 475 -10.43 -7.38 -3.53
N ASP A 476 -10.36 -8.71 -3.51
CA ASP A 476 -11.21 -9.55 -2.64
C ASP A 476 -10.62 -9.74 -1.23
N LYS A 477 -9.43 -9.20 -0.96
CA LYS A 477 -8.73 -9.34 0.32
C LYS A 477 -8.90 -8.05 1.14
N PRO A 478 -9.63 -8.06 2.28
CA PRO A 478 -9.86 -6.86 3.09
C PRO A 478 -8.58 -6.15 3.54
N GLN A 479 -7.52 -6.91 3.84
CA GLN A 479 -6.21 -6.34 4.21
C GLN A 479 -5.54 -5.52 3.09
N ASN A 480 -5.93 -5.73 1.83
CA ASN A 480 -5.33 -5.06 0.67
C ASN A 480 -6.17 -3.89 0.15
N GLN A 481 -7.28 -3.52 0.81
CA GLN A 481 -8.16 -2.44 0.36
C GLN A 481 -7.41 -1.09 0.26
N GLY A 482 -6.53 -0.80 1.21
CA GLY A 482 -5.66 0.38 1.15
C GLY A 482 -4.74 0.36 -0.08
N PHE A 483 -4.21 -0.81 -0.42
CA PHE A 483 -3.39 -0.95 -1.61
C PHE A 483 -4.21 -0.81 -2.91
N CYS A 484 -5.42 -1.39 -3.01
CA CYS A 484 -6.34 -1.12 -4.13
C CYS A 484 -6.61 0.38 -4.30
N ARG A 485 -6.75 1.11 -3.19
CA ARG A 485 -6.96 2.56 -3.20
C ARG A 485 -5.77 3.31 -3.78
N ALA A 486 -4.55 2.96 -3.39
CA ALA A 486 -3.34 3.53 -3.99
C ALA A 486 -3.28 3.28 -5.50
N LEU A 487 -3.54 2.03 -5.93
CA LEU A 487 -3.56 1.68 -7.35
C LEU A 487 -4.59 2.50 -8.13
N SER A 488 -5.80 2.67 -7.59
CA SER A 488 -6.85 3.46 -8.24
C SER A 488 -6.47 4.95 -8.41
N TYR A 489 -5.76 5.54 -7.43
CA TYR A 489 -5.29 6.92 -7.52
C TYR A 489 -4.13 7.10 -8.49
N ILE A 490 -3.22 6.11 -8.59
CA ILE A 490 -2.16 6.10 -9.60
C ILE A 490 -2.79 6.05 -10.99
N ILE A 491 -3.75 5.14 -11.22
CA ILE A 491 -4.45 5.01 -12.50
C ILE A 491 -5.20 6.31 -12.83
N GLN A 492 -5.93 6.89 -11.87
CA GLN A 492 -6.63 8.16 -12.04
C GLN A 492 -5.65 9.28 -12.42
N SER A 493 -4.51 9.39 -11.73
CA SER A 493 -3.49 10.38 -12.03
C SER A 493 -2.90 10.20 -13.43
N MET A 494 -2.62 8.97 -13.86
CA MET A 494 -2.14 8.71 -15.22
C MET A 494 -3.19 8.99 -16.29
N SER A 495 -4.46 8.71 -16.00
CA SER A 495 -5.57 8.92 -16.95
C SER A 495 -5.83 10.38 -17.30
N SER A 496 -5.36 11.32 -16.47
CA SER A 496 -5.54 12.75 -16.72
C SER A 496 -4.62 13.30 -17.80
N ASP A 497 -3.76 12.47 -18.37
CA ASP A 497 -2.78 12.85 -19.39
C ASP A 497 -3.25 12.41 -20.78
N PHE A 498 -3.37 13.37 -21.70
CA PHE A 498 -3.88 13.13 -23.05
C PHE A 498 -3.00 12.16 -23.86
N SER A 499 -1.70 12.04 -23.55
CA SER A 499 -0.80 11.09 -24.23
C SER A 499 -1.20 9.63 -24.00
N LEU A 500 -1.84 9.31 -22.85
CA LEU A 500 -2.41 7.98 -22.64
C LEU A 500 -3.59 7.74 -23.58
N GLY A 501 -4.47 8.74 -23.71
CA GLY A 501 -5.67 8.69 -24.54
C GLY A 501 -5.37 8.26 -25.97
N ALA A 502 -4.37 8.90 -26.59
CA ALA A 502 -3.93 8.59 -27.95
C ALA A 502 -3.49 7.13 -28.17
N LYS A 503 -3.14 6.41 -27.09
CA LYS A 503 -2.61 5.02 -27.13
C LYS A 503 -3.62 3.96 -26.76
N LEU A 504 -4.85 4.33 -26.38
CA LEU A 504 -5.85 3.36 -25.89
C LEU A 504 -6.30 2.36 -26.93
N HIS A 505 -6.16 2.68 -28.22
CA HIS A 505 -6.44 1.78 -29.33
C HIS A 505 -5.43 0.63 -29.45
N LEU A 506 -4.26 0.72 -28.81
CA LEU A 506 -3.24 -0.33 -28.82
C LEU A 506 -3.71 -1.56 -28.03
N PRO A 507 -3.36 -2.78 -28.46
CA PRO A 507 -3.66 -3.99 -27.70
C PRO A 507 -2.74 -4.10 -26.47
N VAL A 508 -3.25 -4.74 -25.41
CA VAL A 508 -2.45 -5.06 -24.22
C VAL A 508 -1.45 -6.18 -24.57
N LYS A 509 -0.15 -5.91 -24.43
CA LYS A 509 0.93 -6.86 -24.79
C LYS A 509 1.36 -7.73 -23.61
N VAL A 510 1.04 -7.32 -22.37
CA VAL A 510 1.34 -8.07 -21.15
C VAL A 510 0.61 -9.43 -21.16
N ALA A 511 1.26 -10.46 -20.62
CA ALA A 511 0.64 -11.77 -20.41
C ALA A 511 -0.42 -11.71 -19.29
N VAL A 512 -1.62 -11.24 -19.64
CA VAL A 512 -2.76 -11.17 -18.72
C VAL A 512 -3.31 -12.58 -18.45
N PRO A 513 -3.60 -12.94 -17.19
CA PRO A 513 -4.24 -14.21 -16.84
C PRO A 513 -5.54 -14.43 -17.63
N THR A 514 -5.78 -15.67 -18.08
CA THR A 514 -6.92 -16.03 -18.95
C THR A 514 -8.28 -15.60 -18.41
N LYS A 515 -8.46 -15.62 -17.08
CA LYS A 515 -9.67 -15.15 -16.40
C LYS A 515 -9.99 -13.65 -16.58
N TRP A 516 -8.99 -12.84 -16.92
CA TRP A 516 -9.11 -11.39 -17.12
C TRP A 516 -8.76 -10.97 -18.54
N ALA A 517 -8.36 -11.92 -19.38
CA ALA A 517 -8.02 -11.66 -20.76
C ALA A 517 -9.25 -11.06 -21.48
N THR A 518 -9.08 -9.83 -21.95
CA THR A 518 -10.13 -9.11 -22.68
C THR A 518 -9.63 -8.95 -24.11
N PRO A 519 -10.33 -9.53 -25.11
CA PRO A 519 -9.98 -9.28 -26.51
C PRO A 519 -10.27 -7.81 -26.85
N GLY A 520 -9.43 -7.21 -27.69
CA GLY A 520 -9.60 -5.83 -28.14
C GLY A 520 -8.46 -4.91 -27.71
N THR A 521 -8.83 -3.68 -27.39
CA THR A 521 -7.91 -2.57 -27.13
C THR A 521 -7.59 -2.41 -25.64
N THR A 522 -6.62 -1.56 -25.32
CA THR A 522 -6.35 -1.15 -23.93
C THR A 522 -7.58 -0.48 -23.32
N GLY A 523 -8.35 0.30 -24.10
CA GLY A 523 -9.63 0.86 -23.67
C GLY A 523 -10.64 -0.20 -23.23
N ASP A 524 -10.78 -1.28 -24.01
CA ASP A 524 -11.65 -2.41 -23.65
C ASP A 524 -11.21 -3.10 -22.36
N PHE A 525 -9.90 -3.31 -22.22
CA PHE A 525 -9.33 -3.94 -21.02
C PHE A 525 -9.54 -3.06 -19.77
N MET A 526 -9.35 -1.74 -19.88
CA MET A 526 -9.62 -0.79 -18.79
C MET A 526 -11.07 -0.83 -18.33
N ILE A 527 -12.02 -0.74 -19.28
CA ILE A 527 -13.46 -0.78 -18.98
C ILE A 527 -13.84 -2.09 -18.29
N THR A 528 -13.42 -3.22 -18.86
CA THR A 528 -13.78 -4.55 -18.37
C THR A 528 -13.17 -4.83 -17.00
N SER A 529 -11.94 -4.38 -16.77
CA SER A 529 -11.26 -4.48 -15.47
C SER A 529 -11.93 -3.61 -14.41
N ILE A 530 -12.22 -2.35 -14.73
CA ILE A 530 -12.89 -1.42 -13.81
C ILE A 530 -14.29 -1.92 -13.47
N TYR A 531 -15.06 -2.36 -14.46
CA TYR A 531 -16.36 -3.00 -14.22
C TYR A 531 -16.23 -4.19 -13.27
N SER A 532 -15.26 -5.08 -13.51
CA SER A 532 -15.05 -6.26 -12.68
C SER A 532 -14.72 -5.89 -11.24
N ILE A 533 -13.89 -4.86 -11.01
CA ILE A 533 -13.56 -4.35 -9.67
C ILE A 533 -14.82 -3.79 -8.97
N VAL A 534 -15.62 -2.99 -9.68
CA VAL A 534 -16.83 -2.38 -9.12
C VAL A 534 -17.90 -3.43 -8.83
N ALA A 535 -18.25 -4.27 -9.81
CA ALA A 535 -19.38 -5.18 -9.74
C ALA A 535 -19.16 -6.39 -8.80
N SER A 536 -17.95 -6.92 -8.71
CA SER A 536 -17.71 -8.16 -7.95
C SER A 536 -17.42 -7.96 -6.45
N THR A 537 -17.24 -6.72 -6.00
CA THR A 537 -16.79 -6.43 -4.63
C THR A 537 -17.93 -6.12 -3.65
N SER A 538 -19.20 -6.23 -4.09
CA SER A 538 -20.39 -6.10 -3.22
C SER A 538 -20.36 -4.83 -2.34
N GLY A 539 -19.89 -3.71 -2.90
CA GLY A 539 -19.75 -2.44 -2.18
C GLY A 539 -18.61 -2.36 -1.14
N GLN A 540 -17.77 -3.38 -0.98
CA GLN A 540 -16.61 -3.32 -0.08
C GLN A 540 -15.57 -2.29 -0.52
N LEU A 541 -15.53 -1.99 -1.82
CA LEU A 541 -14.59 -1.05 -2.44
C LEU A 541 -15.27 0.25 -2.90
N THR A 542 -16.40 0.65 -2.32
CA THR A 542 -17.12 1.88 -2.72
C THR A 542 -16.22 3.13 -2.67
N SER A 543 -15.25 3.19 -1.76
CA SER A 543 -14.27 4.29 -1.69
C SER A 543 -13.37 4.42 -2.92
N LEU A 544 -13.28 3.38 -3.76
CA LEU A 544 -12.51 3.38 -5.01
C LEU A 544 -13.30 3.90 -6.20
N TYR A 545 -14.64 3.82 -6.13
CA TYR A 545 -15.51 4.08 -7.28
C TYR A 545 -15.28 5.47 -7.88
N PRO A 546 -15.16 6.56 -7.09
CA PRO A 546 -14.89 7.87 -7.67
C PRO A 546 -13.62 7.89 -8.53
N ALA A 547 -12.50 7.34 -8.04
CA ALA A 547 -11.24 7.33 -8.78
C ALA A 547 -11.30 6.50 -10.07
N LEU A 548 -11.96 5.34 -10.01
CA LEU A 548 -12.10 4.44 -11.16
C LEU A 548 -13.06 4.99 -12.22
N ILE A 549 -14.16 5.63 -11.83
CA ILE A 549 -15.11 6.21 -12.79
C ILE A 549 -14.58 7.54 -13.35
N ILE A 550 -13.87 8.34 -12.55
CA ILE A 550 -13.11 9.49 -13.07
C ILE A 550 -12.06 9.03 -14.09
N THR A 551 -11.38 7.91 -13.84
CA THR A 551 -10.45 7.32 -14.83
C THR A 551 -11.15 7.08 -16.16
N LEU A 552 -12.33 6.45 -16.16
CA LEU A 552 -13.11 6.21 -17.39
C LEU A 552 -13.55 7.52 -18.05
N SER A 553 -13.98 8.51 -17.26
CA SER A 553 -14.36 9.84 -17.75
C SER A 553 -13.16 10.55 -18.42
N ASN A 554 -11.99 10.53 -17.80
CA ASN A 554 -10.79 11.17 -18.36
C ASN A 554 -10.38 10.57 -19.72
N VAL A 555 -10.47 9.25 -19.87
CA VAL A 555 -10.08 8.57 -21.12
C VAL A 555 -11.17 8.57 -22.18
N SER A 556 -12.43 8.82 -21.79
CA SER A 556 -13.59 8.71 -22.68
C SER A 556 -13.55 9.52 -23.99
N PRO A 557 -12.91 10.72 -24.06
CA PRO A 557 -12.77 11.45 -25.32
C PRO A 557 -11.88 10.75 -26.36
N HIS A 558 -11.16 9.69 -25.98
CA HIS A 558 -10.24 8.96 -26.84
C HIS A 558 -10.65 7.49 -27.04
N LEU A 559 -11.77 7.05 -26.44
CA LEU A 559 -12.25 5.69 -26.60
C LEU A 559 -12.85 5.53 -28.00
N ALA A 560 -12.28 4.62 -28.77
CA ALA A 560 -12.73 4.27 -30.12
C ALA A 560 -12.74 2.74 -30.27
N GLN A 561 -13.58 2.25 -31.19
CA GLN A 561 -13.64 0.83 -31.56
C GLN A 561 -13.96 -0.12 -30.39
N LEU A 562 -14.79 0.34 -29.45
CA LEU A 562 -15.16 -0.48 -28.30
C LEU A 562 -15.89 -1.77 -28.70
N THR A 563 -15.49 -2.87 -28.06
CA THR A 563 -16.10 -4.19 -28.22
C THR A 563 -17.53 -4.21 -27.67
N ILE A 564 -18.30 -5.22 -28.08
CA ILE A 564 -19.65 -5.47 -27.54
C ILE A 564 -19.58 -5.66 -26.02
N THR A 565 -18.56 -6.39 -25.54
CA THR A 565 -18.37 -6.65 -24.11
C THR A 565 -18.10 -5.37 -23.33
N ALA A 566 -17.14 -4.55 -23.76
CA ALA A 566 -16.84 -3.29 -23.08
C ALA A 566 -18.04 -2.33 -23.09
N SER A 567 -18.74 -2.25 -24.24
CA SER A 567 -19.96 -1.45 -24.40
C SER A 567 -21.06 -1.88 -23.42
N ALA A 568 -21.31 -3.19 -23.33
CA ALA A 568 -22.25 -3.76 -22.37
C ALA A 568 -21.87 -3.47 -20.92
N ARG A 569 -20.58 -3.54 -20.57
CA ARG A 569 -20.10 -3.23 -19.22
C ARG A 569 -20.29 -1.76 -18.85
N LEU A 570 -20.06 -0.81 -19.77
CA LEU A 570 -20.35 0.61 -19.52
C LEU A 570 -21.84 0.86 -19.28
N THR A 571 -22.71 0.31 -20.11
CA THR A 571 -24.18 0.40 -19.91
C THR A 571 -24.63 -0.26 -18.62
N SER A 572 -23.97 -1.35 -18.23
CA SER A 572 -24.20 -2.03 -16.95
C SER A 572 -23.83 -1.13 -15.76
N LEU A 573 -22.69 -0.43 -15.82
CA LEU A 573 -22.31 0.56 -14.79
C LEU A 573 -23.33 1.70 -14.69
N LEU A 574 -23.76 2.26 -15.83
CA LEU A 574 -24.79 3.29 -15.87
C LEU A 574 -26.07 2.81 -15.16
N THR A 575 -26.54 1.60 -15.50
CA THR A 575 -27.75 1.02 -14.92
C THR A 575 -27.59 0.80 -13.41
N ALA A 576 -26.43 0.28 -12.98
CA ALA A 576 -26.13 0.05 -11.57
C ALA A 576 -26.11 1.35 -10.77
N PHE A 577 -25.41 2.39 -11.25
CA PHE A 577 -25.31 3.67 -10.55
C PHE A 577 -26.60 4.50 -10.61
N SER A 578 -27.46 4.26 -11.62
CA SER A 578 -28.77 4.92 -11.74
C SER A 578 -29.88 4.21 -10.93
N SER A 579 -29.54 3.10 -10.27
CA SER A 579 -30.47 2.38 -9.39
C SER A 579 -30.95 3.29 -8.26
N PRO A 580 -32.28 3.40 -8.01
CA PRO A 580 -32.81 4.10 -6.86
C PRO A 580 -32.19 3.66 -5.53
N LEU A 581 -31.97 2.35 -5.38
CA LEU A 581 -31.37 1.77 -4.17
C LEU A 581 -29.93 2.22 -3.96
N PHE A 582 -29.17 2.37 -5.05
CA PHE A 582 -27.81 2.86 -5.00
C PHE A 582 -27.78 4.36 -4.71
N LEU A 583 -28.52 5.16 -5.49
CA LEU A 583 -28.54 6.62 -5.38
C LEU A 583 -28.94 7.11 -3.99
N LEU A 584 -29.95 6.49 -3.38
CA LEU A 584 -30.46 6.91 -2.07
C LEU A 584 -29.59 6.46 -0.89
N ALA A 585 -28.59 5.60 -1.11
CA ALA A 585 -27.80 5.02 -0.03
C ALA A 585 -26.73 5.96 0.54
N ASP A 586 -26.16 6.88 -0.25
CA ASP A 586 -25.06 7.75 0.16
C ASP A 586 -25.12 9.09 -0.58
N GLU A 587 -24.84 10.18 0.13
CA GLU A 587 -24.87 11.54 -0.41
C GLU A 587 -23.91 11.73 -1.61
N SER A 588 -22.82 10.97 -1.65
CA SER A 588 -21.79 11.07 -2.69
C SER A 588 -22.08 10.28 -3.97
N HIS A 589 -23.03 9.33 -3.94
CA HIS A 589 -23.30 8.42 -5.06
C HIS A 589 -23.75 9.11 -6.36
N PRO A 590 -24.59 10.16 -6.36
CA PRO A 590 -24.99 10.84 -7.59
C PRO A 590 -23.82 11.37 -8.43
N ARG A 591 -22.66 11.65 -7.80
CA ARG A 591 -21.44 12.07 -8.53
C ARG A 591 -20.94 10.97 -9.48
N LEU A 592 -21.15 9.70 -9.17
CA LEU A 592 -20.77 8.59 -10.04
C LEU A 592 -21.65 8.54 -11.30
N VAL A 593 -22.94 8.90 -11.17
CA VAL A 593 -23.85 9.05 -12.32
C VAL A 593 -23.42 10.21 -13.21
N TYR A 594 -23.02 11.33 -12.62
CA TYR A 594 -22.46 12.46 -13.38
C TYR A 594 -21.25 12.02 -14.22
N PHE A 595 -20.25 11.37 -13.60
CA PHE A 595 -19.04 10.96 -14.32
C PHE A 595 -19.28 9.86 -15.37
N ILE A 596 -20.20 8.91 -15.12
CA ILE A 596 -20.49 7.89 -16.13
C ILE A 596 -21.30 8.47 -17.29
N LEU A 597 -22.19 9.44 -17.07
CA LEU A 597 -22.86 10.17 -18.16
C LEU A 597 -21.87 10.99 -18.99
N GLU A 598 -20.87 11.59 -18.33
CA GLU A 598 -19.77 12.28 -19.01
C GLU A 598 -18.99 11.34 -19.95
N VAL A 599 -18.80 10.06 -19.57
CA VAL A 599 -18.21 9.05 -20.47
C VAL A 599 -19.02 8.91 -21.76
N PHE A 600 -20.35 8.75 -21.67
CA PHE A 600 -21.20 8.63 -22.85
C PHE A 600 -21.20 9.91 -23.69
N ASN A 601 -21.28 11.08 -23.05
CA ASN A 601 -21.25 12.37 -23.74
C ASN A 601 -19.97 12.58 -24.52
N ASN A 602 -18.82 12.27 -23.92
CA ASN A 602 -17.53 12.41 -24.59
C ASN A 602 -17.42 11.46 -25.78
N VAL A 603 -17.87 10.20 -25.65
CA VAL A 603 -17.86 9.26 -26.79
C VAL A 603 -18.81 9.71 -27.90
N ILE A 604 -20.03 10.17 -27.57
CA ILE A 604 -21.00 10.69 -28.54
C ILE A 604 -20.45 11.93 -29.27
N THR A 605 -19.74 12.79 -28.54
CA THR A 605 -19.28 14.08 -29.08
C THR A 605 -18.03 13.92 -29.94
N HIS A 606 -17.10 13.03 -29.56
CA HIS A 606 -15.81 12.89 -30.22
C HIS A 606 -15.68 11.67 -31.16
N HIS A 607 -16.33 10.54 -30.82
CA HIS A 607 -16.11 9.25 -31.47
C HIS A 607 -17.40 8.43 -31.67
N LEU A 608 -18.51 9.08 -32.02
CA LEU A 608 -19.80 8.40 -32.22
C LEU A 608 -19.72 7.30 -33.28
N GLN A 609 -19.16 7.65 -34.44
CA GLN A 609 -19.06 6.77 -35.61
C GLN A 609 -18.13 5.58 -35.37
N ASP A 610 -17.10 5.79 -34.54
CA ASP A 610 -16.10 4.78 -34.21
C ASP A 610 -16.60 3.78 -33.15
N ASN A 611 -17.74 4.04 -32.50
CA ASN A 611 -18.26 3.23 -31.40
C ASN A 611 -19.72 2.76 -31.60
N PRO A 612 -20.07 2.13 -32.73
CA PRO A 612 -21.45 1.74 -33.02
C PRO A 612 -22.03 0.74 -32.00
N ASN A 613 -21.19 -0.12 -31.41
CA ASN A 613 -21.59 -1.06 -30.35
C ASN A 613 -22.06 -0.34 -29.08
N LEU A 614 -21.35 0.72 -28.67
CA LEU A 614 -21.70 1.50 -27.49
C LEU A 614 -22.98 2.31 -27.72
N ILE A 615 -23.09 2.96 -28.87
CA ILE A 615 -24.29 3.73 -29.22
C ILE A 615 -25.51 2.82 -29.28
N TYR A 616 -25.38 1.64 -29.89
CA TYR A 616 -26.46 0.66 -29.89
C TYR A 616 -26.84 0.19 -28.48
N ALA A 617 -25.87 -0.12 -27.63
CA ALA A 617 -26.12 -0.51 -26.23
C ALA A 617 -26.79 0.62 -25.42
N LEU A 618 -26.41 1.87 -25.67
CA LEU A 618 -27.00 3.06 -25.05
C LEU A 618 -28.46 3.27 -25.49
N LEU A 619 -28.78 3.10 -26.77
CA LEU A 619 -30.15 3.20 -27.28
C LEU A 619 -31.08 2.18 -26.62
N ARG A 620 -30.58 0.96 -26.36
CA ARG A 620 -31.32 -0.07 -25.61
C ARG A 620 -31.53 0.31 -24.14
N ALA A 621 -30.67 1.15 -23.58
CA ALA A 621 -30.75 1.64 -22.20
C ALA A 621 -31.45 3.00 -22.07
N ARG A 622 -32.17 3.48 -23.10
CA ARG A 622 -32.85 4.78 -23.08
C ARG A 622 -33.74 5.02 -21.86
N ASN A 623 -34.43 3.98 -21.39
CA ASN A 623 -35.34 4.06 -20.24
C ASN A 623 -34.60 4.45 -18.94
N VAL A 624 -33.30 4.11 -18.83
CA VAL A 624 -32.46 4.49 -17.68
C VAL A 624 -32.18 5.99 -17.71
N ILE A 625 -31.84 6.53 -18.88
CA ILE A 625 -31.57 7.96 -19.09
C ILE A 625 -32.83 8.80 -18.88
N GLU A 626 -33.96 8.37 -19.45
CA GLU A 626 -35.26 9.01 -19.25
C GLU A 626 -35.67 8.99 -17.77
N GLY A 627 -35.47 7.84 -17.10
CA GLY A 627 -35.76 7.68 -15.68
C GLY A 627 -34.97 8.62 -14.77
N LEU A 628 -33.71 8.92 -15.10
CA LEU A 628 -32.90 9.92 -14.38
C LEU A 628 -33.48 11.34 -14.54
N GLY A 629 -33.98 11.68 -15.74
CA GLY A 629 -34.57 12.98 -16.03
C GLY A 629 -35.84 13.27 -15.22
N VAL A 630 -36.59 12.23 -14.84
CA VAL A 630 -37.85 12.33 -14.06
C VAL A 630 -37.75 11.72 -12.66
N PHE A 631 -36.54 11.49 -12.17
CA PHE A 631 -36.27 10.88 -10.87
C PHE A 631 -36.87 11.70 -9.72
N THR A 632 -37.60 11.05 -8.82
CA THR A 632 -38.21 11.67 -7.62
C THR A 632 -38.06 10.74 -6.42
N LEU A 633 -38.01 11.29 -5.19
CA LEU A 633 -37.91 10.50 -3.97
C LEU A 633 -39.06 9.49 -3.87
N ARG A 634 -40.29 9.99 -4.06
CA ARG A 634 -41.50 9.17 -3.99
C ARG A 634 -41.50 8.05 -5.04
N GLY A 635 -41.06 8.32 -6.26
CA GLY A 635 -40.95 7.32 -7.32
C GLY A 635 -39.86 6.28 -7.00
N ALA A 636 -38.71 6.73 -6.53
CA ALA A 636 -37.58 5.90 -6.15
C ALA A 636 -37.91 4.95 -5.00
N VAL A 637 -38.53 5.45 -3.93
CA VAL A 637 -38.95 4.64 -2.76
C VAL A 637 -39.99 3.59 -3.17
N ARG A 638 -40.98 3.97 -4.00
CA ARG A 638 -41.96 3.00 -4.53
C ARG A 638 -41.31 1.90 -5.34
N GLU A 639 -40.35 2.24 -6.19
CA GLU A 639 -39.63 1.27 -7.01
C GLU A 639 -38.79 0.30 -6.16
N VAL A 640 -38.11 0.80 -5.13
CA VAL A 640 -37.36 -0.06 -4.20
C VAL A 640 -38.30 -1.02 -3.48
N ARG A 641 -39.43 -0.53 -2.95
CA ARG A 641 -40.41 -1.36 -2.25
C ARG A 641 -41.01 -2.44 -3.17
N ARG A 642 -41.36 -2.07 -4.40
CA ARG A 642 -41.87 -3.00 -5.42
C ARG A 642 -40.87 -4.12 -5.71
N ARG A 643 -39.57 -3.79 -5.79
CA ARG A 643 -38.50 -4.78 -5.96
C ARG A 643 -38.33 -5.68 -4.75
N GLU A 644 -38.36 -5.14 -3.53
CA GLU A 644 -38.29 -5.94 -2.31
C GLU A 644 -39.46 -6.93 -2.19
N GLU A 645 -40.67 -6.49 -2.54
CA GLU A 645 -41.88 -7.33 -2.53
C GLU A 645 -41.79 -8.44 -3.60
N ALA A 646 -41.28 -8.12 -4.79
CA ALA A 646 -41.04 -9.11 -5.84
C ALA A 646 -39.99 -10.16 -5.43
N ALA A 647 -38.90 -9.74 -4.77
CA ALA A 647 -37.87 -10.64 -4.26
C ALA A 647 -38.41 -11.58 -3.17
N LYS A 648 -39.25 -11.04 -2.25
CA LYS A 648 -39.94 -11.83 -1.22
C LYS A 648 -40.93 -12.85 -1.83
N GLY A 649 -41.60 -12.50 -2.93
CA GLY A 649 -42.53 -13.37 -3.65
C GLY A 649 -41.88 -14.56 -4.37
N LEU A 650 -40.64 -14.41 -4.84
CA LEU A 650 -39.85 -15.50 -5.46
C LEU A 650 -39.37 -16.54 -4.45
N ASN A 651 -39.01 -16.09 -3.23
CA ASN A 651 -38.48 -16.97 -2.18
C ASN A 651 -39.58 -17.85 -1.52
N ASN A 652 -40.85 -17.44 -1.62
CA ASN A 652 -41.99 -18.14 -1.01
C ASN A 652 -42.53 -19.33 -1.82
N LYS A 653 -42.03 -19.57 -3.03
CA LYS A 653 -42.41 -20.74 -3.86
C LYS A 653 -41.63 -22.03 -3.53
N GLY A 654 -40.69 -21.99 -2.58
CA GLY A 654 -39.72 -23.07 -2.33
C GLY A 654 -39.74 -23.80 -0.98
N LYS A 655 -40.59 -23.46 0.01
CA LYS A 655 -40.58 -24.15 1.31
C LYS A 655 -41.95 -24.57 1.79
N GLY A 656 -42.22 -25.87 1.67
CA GLY A 656 -43.25 -26.55 2.44
C GLY A 656 -42.90 -26.60 3.94
N LYS A 657 -43.90 -26.27 4.75
CA LYS A 657 -44.14 -26.65 6.17
C LYS A 657 -42.90 -26.82 7.06
N LEU A 658 -42.67 -25.87 7.97
CA LEU A 658 -41.95 -26.09 9.22
C LEU A 658 -42.80 -25.67 10.43
N VAL A 659 -42.76 -26.54 11.42
CA VAL A 659 -43.47 -26.53 12.72
C VAL A 659 -42.97 -25.37 13.59
N PRO A 660 -43.82 -24.74 14.43
CA PRO A 660 -43.41 -23.65 15.31
C PRO A 660 -42.62 -24.20 16.50
N GLY A 661 -41.34 -23.82 16.60
CA GLY A 661 -40.49 -24.03 17.76
C GLY A 661 -39.72 -22.75 18.07
N ASP A 662 -39.86 -22.29 19.31
CA ASP A 662 -39.19 -21.13 19.91
C ASP A 662 -37.72 -21.02 19.52
N ASN A 663 -37.26 -19.84 19.07
CA ASN A 663 -35.83 -19.54 19.11
C ASN A 663 -35.48 -18.04 19.09
N SER A 664 -34.76 -17.62 20.12
CA SER A 664 -34.13 -16.30 20.27
C SER A 664 -32.94 -16.04 19.33
N ASP A 665 -32.55 -17.03 18.50
CA ASP A 665 -31.44 -16.94 17.53
C ASP A 665 -31.80 -16.32 16.18
N LEU A 666 -33.10 -16.18 15.86
CA LEU A 666 -33.58 -15.62 14.59
C LEU A 666 -33.17 -14.16 14.39
N SER A 667 -32.84 -13.42 15.45
CA SER A 667 -32.49 -12.00 15.37
C SER A 667 -31.09 -11.74 14.84
N LYS A 668 -30.16 -12.70 14.98
CA LYS A 668 -28.78 -12.60 14.49
C LYS A 668 -28.69 -13.08 13.05
N GLU A 669 -29.32 -14.20 12.73
CA GLU A 669 -29.38 -14.73 11.36
C GLU A 669 -30.20 -13.81 10.43
N LYS A 670 -31.27 -13.18 10.93
CA LYS A 670 -32.02 -12.14 10.20
C LYS A 670 -31.23 -10.84 10.06
N ARG A 671 -30.39 -10.47 11.03
CA ARG A 671 -29.45 -9.34 10.89
C ARG A 671 -28.35 -9.64 9.88
N ASP A 672 -27.79 -10.84 9.88
CA ASP A 672 -26.75 -11.29 8.93
C ASP A 672 -27.32 -11.49 7.52
N LEU A 673 -28.59 -11.89 7.38
CA LEU A 673 -29.31 -11.93 6.10
C LEU A 673 -29.61 -10.53 5.57
N ILE A 674 -30.05 -9.61 6.43
CA ILE A 674 -30.27 -8.20 6.07
C ILE A 674 -28.94 -7.51 5.77
N GLU A 675 -27.83 -7.84 6.46
CA GLU A 675 -26.49 -7.34 6.13
C GLU A 675 -25.93 -7.95 4.84
N ARG A 676 -26.23 -9.22 4.54
CA ARG A 676 -25.92 -9.85 3.24
C ARG A 676 -26.75 -9.27 2.10
N GLU A 677 -28.05 -9.04 2.30
CA GLU A 677 -28.92 -8.34 1.35
C GLU A 677 -28.49 -6.87 1.19
N LYS A 678 -28.05 -6.20 2.27
CA LYS A 678 -27.44 -4.86 2.25
C LYS A 678 -26.00 -4.83 1.71
N ALA A 679 -25.34 -5.97 1.54
CA ALA A 679 -24.07 -6.07 0.81
C ALA A 679 -24.29 -6.32 -0.69
N GLN A 680 -25.45 -6.86 -1.08
CA GLN A 680 -25.89 -7.10 -2.46
C GLN A 680 -26.53 -5.86 -3.14
N LEU A 681 -26.11 -4.65 -2.77
CA LEU A 681 -26.72 -3.38 -3.25
C LEU A 681 -26.35 -2.99 -4.70
N LEU A 682 -25.38 -3.68 -5.30
CA LEU A 682 -25.13 -3.67 -6.74
C LEU A 682 -25.78 -4.93 -7.31
N PRO A 683 -26.47 -4.84 -8.47
CA PRO A 683 -27.00 -6.05 -9.09
C PRO A 683 -25.84 -7.01 -9.33
N THR A 684 -26.07 -8.29 -9.09
CA THR A 684 -25.06 -9.33 -9.36
C THR A 684 -24.63 -9.26 -10.84
N PRO A 685 -23.40 -9.69 -11.20
CA PRO A 685 -23.00 -9.75 -12.61
C PRO A 685 -24.04 -10.47 -13.49
N GLU A 686 -24.72 -11.48 -12.95
CA GLU A 686 -25.81 -12.22 -13.60
C GLU A 686 -27.08 -11.36 -13.78
N GLU A 687 -27.45 -10.53 -12.80
CA GLU A 687 -28.56 -9.57 -12.91
C GLU A 687 -28.26 -8.43 -13.90
N LEU A 688 -27.01 -7.92 -13.93
CA LEU A 688 -26.54 -6.93 -14.91
C LEU A 688 -26.53 -7.49 -16.35
N GLU A 689 -26.15 -8.75 -16.52
CA GLU A 689 -26.18 -9.44 -17.81
C GLU A 689 -27.61 -9.79 -18.26
N SER A 690 -28.50 -10.14 -17.33
CA SER A 690 -29.91 -10.40 -17.62
C SER A 690 -30.68 -9.12 -18.01
N GLY A 691 -30.30 -7.95 -17.49
CA GLY A 691 -30.92 -6.66 -17.84
C GLY A 691 -30.60 -6.19 -19.28
N LEU A 692 -29.55 -6.73 -19.89
CA LEU A 692 -29.21 -6.53 -21.31
C LEU A 692 -29.99 -7.49 -22.23
N ALA A 693 -30.53 -8.58 -21.69
CA ALA A 693 -31.53 -9.40 -22.35
C ALA A 693 -32.92 -8.80 -22.08
N GLY A 694 -33.14 -7.57 -22.54
CA GLY A 694 -34.49 -7.08 -22.75
C GLY A 694 -35.22 -8.10 -23.61
N GLY A 695 -36.08 -8.90 -22.97
CA GLY A 695 -37.17 -9.56 -23.66
C GLY A 695 -37.93 -8.49 -24.39
N ASP A 696 -38.17 -8.73 -25.68
CA ASP A 696 -38.92 -7.85 -26.55
C ASP A 696 -40.14 -7.32 -25.82
N ASP A 697 -40.24 -6.00 -25.70
CA ASP A 697 -41.48 -5.32 -25.36
C ASP A 697 -42.39 -5.37 -26.60
N GLU A 698 -42.71 -6.59 -27.03
CA GLU A 698 -43.89 -6.90 -27.80
C GLU A 698 -44.95 -7.29 -26.77
N LEU A 699 -46.04 -6.52 -26.74
CA LEU A 699 -47.33 -6.86 -26.14
C LEU A 699 -47.55 -8.38 -26.12
N ALA A 700 -47.25 -9.01 -24.98
CA ALA A 700 -47.51 -10.42 -24.79
C ALA A 700 -49.02 -10.62 -24.61
N ALA A 701 -49.73 -10.71 -25.73
CA ALA A 701 -50.97 -11.47 -25.79
C ALA A 701 -50.65 -12.89 -25.32
N PRO A 702 -51.35 -13.44 -24.30
CA PRO A 702 -51.02 -14.76 -23.79
C PRO A 702 -51.55 -15.80 -24.77
N ILE A 703 -50.66 -16.46 -25.51
CA ILE A 703 -51.02 -17.67 -26.25
C ILE A 703 -50.60 -18.89 -25.42
N GLY A 704 -51.60 -19.69 -25.04
CA GLY A 704 -51.44 -21.15 -24.96
C GLY A 704 -51.59 -21.82 -23.58
N MET A 705 -52.75 -21.71 -22.94
CA MET A 705 -53.21 -22.78 -22.03
C MET A 705 -54.21 -23.67 -22.77
N SER A 706 -53.97 -25.00 -22.74
CA SER A 706 -54.82 -26.04 -23.35
C SER A 706 -56.27 -25.98 -22.84
N GLU A 707 -57.24 -26.15 -23.75
CA GLU A 707 -58.69 -26.07 -23.55
C GLU A 707 -59.27 -27.00 -22.46
N LYS A 708 -58.52 -27.97 -21.94
CA LYS A 708 -59.02 -28.90 -20.90
C LYS A 708 -58.97 -28.38 -19.46
N ALA A 709 -58.47 -27.17 -19.21
CA ALA A 709 -58.36 -26.60 -17.85
C ALA A 709 -59.33 -25.43 -17.56
N ARG A 710 -60.28 -25.12 -18.45
CA ARG A 710 -61.21 -23.97 -18.31
C ARG A 710 -62.45 -24.21 -17.44
N GLY A 711 -62.67 -25.41 -16.93
CA GLY A 711 -63.97 -25.80 -16.36
C GLY A 711 -64.19 -25.58 -14.85
N LYS A 712 -63.27 -24.99 -14.08
CA LYS A 712 -63.41 -24.89 -12.60
C LYS A 712 -62.81 -23.63 -11.97
N LEU A 713 -63.19 -22.44 -12.42
CA LEU A 713 -62.87 -21.20 -11.69
C LEU A 713 -64.10 -20.30 -11.57
N ARG A 714 -64.36 -19.86 -10.34
CA ARG A 714 -65.45 -18.96 -9.95
C ARG A 714 -65.31 -17.63 -10.68
N GLU A 715 -66.47 -17.13 -11.08
CA GLU A 715 -66.73 -15.85 -11.71
C GLU A 715 -66.59 -14.72 -10.67
N ASP A 716 -65.35 -14.30 -10.33
CA ASP A 716 -65.09 -12.99 -9.69
C ASP A 716 -63.60 -12.58 -9.75
N ALA A 717 -62.95 -12.71 -10.91
CA ALA A 717 -61.57 -12.26 -11.10
C ALA A 717 -61.39 -11.62 -12.48
N GLY A 718 -62.15 -10.55 -12.72
CA GLY A 718 -61.99 -9.66 -13.87
C GLY A 718 -61.74 -8.23 -13.38
N LEU A 719 -60.75 -7.58 -14.01
CA LEU A 719 -60.29 -6.19 -13.85
C LEU A 719 -59.10 -6.02 -12.89
N GLY A 720 -57.95 -5.78 -13.51
CA GLY A 720 -56.69 -5.50 -12.84
C GLY A 720 -56.77 -4.31 -11.90
N ARG A 721 -56.37 -4.53 -10.65
CA ARG A 721 -55.81 -3.48 -9.82
C ARG A 721 -54.30 -3.51 -10.00
N THR A 722 -53.79 -2.55 -10.75
CA THR A 722 -52.50 -1.94 -10.40
C THR A 722 -52.76 -1.23 -9.08
N GLU A 723 -52.58 -1.91 -7.94
CA GLU A 723 -52.64 -1.24 -6.64
C GLU A 723 -51.48 -0.25 -6.61
N SER A 724 -51.79 1.02 -6.89
CA SER A 724 -50.92 2.14 -6.57
C SER A 724 -50.72 2.11 -5.05
N ILE A 725 -49.53 1.72 -4.61
CA ILE A 725 -49.12 1.88 -3.22
C ILE A 725 -49.10 3.39 -2.95
N ASP A 726 -50.22 3.94 -2.47
CA ASP A 726 -50.30 5.31 -1.98
C ASP A 726 -49.55 5.35 -0.65
N LEU A 727 -48.24 5.61 -0.73
CA LEU A 727 -47.41 5.89 0.44
C LEU A 727 -47.87 7.20 1.08
N SER A 728 -48.16 7.16 2.38
CA SER A 728 -48.29 8.36 3.20
C SER A 728 -46.92 9.06 3.33
N ALA A 729 -46.93 10.37 3.64
CA ALA A 729 -45.70 11.15 3.81
C ALA A 729 -44.81 10.61 4.95
N GLU A 730 -45.43 10.06 6.01
CA GLU A 730 -44.71 9.44 7.13
C GLU A 730 -44.03 8.13 6.73
N GLU A 731 -44.68 7.31 5.90
CA GLU A 731 -44.10 6.07 5.37
C GLU A 731 -42.98 6.32 4.36
N GLU A 732 -43.11 7.36 3.53
CA GLU A 732 -42.06 7.80 2.61
C GLU A 732 -40.81 8.24 3.36
N LEU A 733 -40.97 9.03 4.42
CA LEU A 733 -39.87 9.46 5.28
C LEU A 733 -39.21 8.27 6.00
N ALA A 734 -40.00 7.36 6.55
CA ALA A 734 -39.47 6.16 7.21
C ALA A 734 -38.66 5.27 6.25
N ALA A 735 -39.13 5.12 5.00
CA ALA A 735 -38.42 4.38 3.98
C ALA A 735 -37.13 5.10 3.53
N ALA A 736 -37.17 6.42 3.35
CA ALA A 736 -35.98 7.21 3.02
C ALA A 736 -34.89 7.09 4.10
N VAL A 737 -35.28 7.17 5.39
CA VAL A 737 -34.37 6.95 6.52
C VAL A 737 -33.77 5.55 6.53
N ALA A 738 -34.54 4.52 6.15
CA ALA A 738 -34.06 3.14 6.12
C ALA A 738 -33.05 2.87 5.00
N LEU A 739 -33.09 3.67 3.92
CA LEU A 739 -32.23 3.52 2.74
C LEU A 739 -30.87 4.18 2.90
N GLY A 740 -30.79 5.31 3.59
CA GLY A 740 -29.55 6.05 3.78
C GLY A 740 -28.54 5.35 4.72
N LYS A 741 -27.24 5.53 4.44
CA LYS A 741 -26.13 5.02 5.26
C LYS A 741 -25.51 6.13 6.11
N ASN A 742 -24.84 5.75 7.19
CA ASN A 742 -24.05 6.67 8.04
C ASN A 742 -24.83 7.90 8.57
N GLY A 743 -26.15 7.77 8.76
CA GLY A 743 -27.01 8.86 9.23
C GLY A 743 -27.46 9.84 8.13
N PHE A 744 -27.13 9.58 6.87
CA PHE A 744 -27.68 10.30 5.72
C PHE A 744 -29.17 9.98 5.54
N VAL A 745 -29.99 10.99 5.26
CA VAL A 745 -31.41 10.82 4.91
C VAL A 745 -31.66 11.58 3.60
N PRO A 746 -32.01 10.89 2.50
CA PRO A 746 -32.24 11.54 1.22
C PRO A 746 -33.52 12.37 1.26
N THR A 747 -33.45 13.61 0.76
CA THR A 747 -34.60 14.51 0.64
C THR A 747 -34.91 14.84 -0.82
N GLN A 748 -36.11 15.34 -1.10
CA GLN A 748 -36.49 15.76 -2.44
C GLN A 748 -35.70 17.00 -2.90
N GLU A 749 -35.35 17.92 -2.01
CA GLU A 749 -34.50 19.06 -2.32
C GLU A 749 -33.09 18.60 -2.72
N TRP A 750 -32.53 17.64 -1.98
CA TRP A 750 -31.24 17.04 -2.29
C TRP A 750 -31.25 16.35 -3.65
N ILE A 751 -32.28 15.55 -3.97
CA ILE A 751 -32.45 14.94 -5.30
C ILE A 751 -32.48 16.01 -6.39
N SER A 752 -33.31 17.04 -6.20
CA SER A 752 -33.48 18.12 -7.17
C SER A 752 -32.17 18.90 -7.40
N SER A 753 -31.27 18.93 -6.40
CA SER A 753 -29.99 19.65 -6.48
C SER A 753 -29.03 19.01 -7.49
N TRP A 754 -28.86 17.69 -7.46
CA TRP A 754 -27.95 16.99 -8.37
C TRP A 754 -28.62 16.63 -9.69
N GLN A 755 -29.94 16.37 -9.70
CA GLN A 755 -30.67 16.01 -10.91
C GLN A 755 -30.59 17.11 -11.97
N ARG A 756 -30.72 18.38 -11.56
CA ARG A 756 -30.56 19.53 -12.47
C ARG A 756 -29.14 19.70 -13.00
N GLY A 757 -28.15 19.14 -12.31
CA GLY A 757 -26.73 19.19 -12.70
C GLY A 757 -26.27 18.01 -13.55
N LEU A 758 -27.14 17.03 -13.83
CA LEU A 758 -26.75 15.88 -14.66
C LEU A 758 -26.61 16.29 -16.13
N PRO A 759 -25.53 15.89 -16.82
CA PRO A 759 -25.31 16.27 -18.21
C PRO A 759 -26.10 15.33 -19.15
N LEU A 760 -27.43 15.45 -19.14
CA LEU A 760 -28.31 14.55 -19.89
C LEU A 760 -28.50 14.96 -21.36
N ASP A 761 -28.31 16.24 -21.69
CA ASP A 761 -28.69 16.84 -22.99
C ASP A 761 -28.10 16.09 -24.19
N VAL A 762 -26.77 15.86 -24.20
CA VAL A 762 -26.08 15.22 -25.33
C VAL A 762 -26.57 13.78 -25.54
N VAL A 763 -26.68 12.98 -24.47
CA VAL A 763 -27.22 11.62 -24.53
C VAL A 763 -28.67 11.63 -25.02
N GLN A 764 -29.51 12.53 -24.49
CA GLN A 764 -30.92 12.61 -24.84
C GLN A 764 -31.15 13.03 -26.30
N ILE A 765 -30.40 14.02 -26.80
CA ILE A 765 -30.43 14.43 -28.22
C ILE A 765 -30.02 13.25 -29.11
N ALA A 766 -28.95 12.54 -28.76
CA ALA A 766 -28.50 11.38 -29.52
C ALA A 766 -29.56 10.26 -29.54
N ILE A 767 -30.22 9.98 -28.41
CA ILE A 767 -31.31 9.00 -28.34
C ILE A 767 -32.50 9.46 -29.20
N ALA A 768 -32.91 10.72 -29.10
CA ALA A 768 -34.05 11.27 -29.83
C ALA A 768 -33.86 11.22 -31.35
N GLU A 769 -32.64 11.49 -31.84
CA GLU A 769 -32.30 11.49 -33.27
C GLU A 769 -32.08 10.10 -33.86
N LEU A 770 -31.53 9.17 -33.09
CA LEU A 770 -31.14 7.85 -33.58
C LEU A 770 -32.19 6.77 -33.31
N SER A 771 -32.95 6.86 -32.21
CA SER A 771 -33.93 5.82 -31.86
C SER A 771 -35.01 5.62 -32.94
N PRO A 772 -35.63 6.66 -33.54
CA PRO A 772 -36.63 6.47 -34.59
C PRO A 772 -36.07 5.77 -35.83
N LYS A 773 -34.84 6.13 -36.23
CA LYS A 773 -34.16 5.55 -37.40
C LYS A 773 -33.85 4.06 -37.20
N VAL A 774 -33.50 3.66 -35.98
CA VAL A 774 -33.30 2.25 -35.62
C VAL A 774 -34.62 1.48 -35.63
N HIS A 775 -35.70 2.06 -35.07
CA HIS A 775 -37.03 1.43 -35.06
C HIS A 775 -37.58 1.22 -36.49
N GLU A 776 -37.38 2.18 -37.39
CA GLU A 776 -37.79 2.07 -38.80
C GLU A 776 -37.04 0.95 -39.54
N LEU A 777 -35.74 0.79 -39.29
CA LEU A 777 -34.96 -0.33 -39.84
C LEU A 777 -35.39 -1.68 -39.26
N GLN A 778 -35.77 -1.73 -37.99
CA GLN A 778 -36.30 -2.95 -37.36
C GLN A 778 -37.69 -3.32 -37.90
N ALA A 779 -38.51 -2.33 -38.26
CA ALA A 779 -39.84 -2.53 -38.82
C ALA A 779 -39.83 -2.92 -40.32
N SER A 780 -38.75 -2.63 -41.07
CA SER A 780 -38.71 -2.74 -42.54
C SER A 780 -38.09 -4.02 -43.12
N GLY A 781 -37.49 -4.95 -42.35
CA GLY A 781 -36.99 -6.21 -42.93
C GLY A 781 -36.32 -7.25 -42.00
N ASN A 782 -36.42 -8.52 -42.44
CA ASN A 782 -35.94 -9.81 -41.89
C ASN A 782 -34.91 -9.78 -40.73
N ARG A 783 -35.31 -10.32 -39.56
CA ARG A 783 -34.61 -10.28 -38.24
C ARG A 783 -33.12 -10.70 -38.24
N ALA A 784 -32.65 -11.48 -39.22
CA ALA A 784 -31.26 -11.94 -39.26
C ALA A 784 -30.27 -10.91 -39.87
N SER A 785 -30.78 -9.89 -40.57
CA SER A 785 -29.98 -8.85 -41.25
C SER A 785 -30.04 -7.47 -40.55
N SER A 786 -30.82 -7.34 -39.47
CA SER A 786 -31.14 -6.04 -38.86
C SER A 786 -30.01 -5.48 -38.00
N THR A 787 -29.35 -6.29 -37.17
CA THR A 787 -28.29 -5.78 -36.27
C THR A 787 -27.07 -5.26 -37.03
N ALA A 788 -26.63 -5.96 -38.08
CA ALA A 788 -25.53 -5.50 -38.94
C ALA A 788 -25.89 -4.19 -39.64
N ALA A 789 -27.11 -4.09 -40.21
CA ALA A 789 -27.61 -2.87 -40.84
C ALA A 789 -27.73 -1.70 -39.85
N ILE A 790 -28.15 -1.96 -38.60
CA ILE A 790 -28.18 -0.96 -37.52
C ILE A 790 -26.77 -0.47 -37.21
N LEU A 791 -25.80 -1.36 -37.06
CA LEU A 791 -24.41 -0.96 -36.79
C LEU A 791 -23.81 -0.15 -37.95
N ASP A 792 -24.13 -0.49 -39.19
CA ASP A 792 -23.70 0.28 -40.36
C ASP A 792 -24.36 1.67 -40.42
N LEU A 793 -25.67 1.77 -40.09
CA LEU A 793 -26.34 3.06 -39.91
C LEU A 793 -25.61 3.90 -38.87
N LEU A 794 -25.31 3.34 -37.70
CA LEU A 794 -24.66 4.06 -36.60
C LEU A 794 -23.23 4.50 -36.94
N ARG A 795 -22.48 3.73 -37.75
CA ARG A 795 -21.17 4.16 -38.28
C ARG A 795 -21.29 5.36 -39.22
N SER A 796 -22.40 5.46 -39.96
CA SER A 796 -22.66 6.59 -40.87
C SER A 796 -23.34 7.79 -40.22
N ALA A 797 -23.80 7.66 -38.97
CA ALA A 797 -24.55 8.69 -38.28
C ALA A 797 -23.69 9.92 -37.99
N ASN A 798 -24.25 11.12 -38.19
CA ASN A 798 -23.60 12.38 -37.88
C ASN A 798 -24.57 13.32 -37.16
N LEU A 799 -24.24 13.67 -35.92
CA LEU A 799 -25.06 14.53 -35.06
C LEU A 799 -24.43 15.90 -34.81
N SER A 800 -23.33 16.26 -35.49
CA SER A 800 -22.58 17.50 -35.23
C SER A 800 -23.40 18.78 -35.43
N HIS A 801 -24.50 18.71 -36.18
CA HIS A 801 -25.40 19.83 -36.45
C HIS A 801 -26.47 20.05 -35.36
N VAL A 802 -26.71 19.05 -34.50
CA VAL A 802 -27.72 19.09 -33.42
C VAL A 802 -27.07 19.11 -32.04
N LEU A 803 -25.89 18.50 -31.90
CA LEU A 803 -25.19 18.46 -30.63
C LEU A 803 -24.66 19.86 -30.23
N PRO A 804 -24.70 20.20 -28.93
CA PRO A 804 -24.00 21.38 -28.42
C PRO A 804 -22.52 21.35 -28.78
N THR A 805 -21.91 22.52 -28.94
CA THR A 805 -20.47 22.61 -29.16
C THR A 805 -19.71 22.02 -27.95
N PRO A 806 -18.78 21.07 -28.15
CA PRO A 806 -18.02 20.50 -27.06
C PRO A 806 -17.28 21.58 -26.27
N GLY A 807 -17.40 21.53 -24.94
CA GLY A 807 -16.57 22.32 -24.05
C GLY A 807 -15.11 21.84 -24.06
N PRO A 808 -14.18 22.59 -23.45
CA PRO A 808 -12.80 22.16 -23.32
C PRO A 808 -12.71 20.91 -22.43
N LEU A 809 -11.88 19.95 -22.83
CA LEU A 809 -11.60 18.77 -22.03
C LEU A 809 -10.84 19.17 -20.76
N ALA A 810 -11.41 18.85 -19.59
CA ALA A 810 -10.83 19.14 -18.28
C ALA A 810 -10.56 17.82 -17.52
N PRO A 811 -9.48 17.09 -17.87
CA PRO A 811 -9.16 15.82 -17.22
C PRO A 811 -8.86 16.01 -15.72
N ARG A 812 -9.39 15.12 -14.90
CA ARG A 812 -9.33 15.22 -13.43
C ARG A 812 -8.25 14.31 -12.86
N LYS A 813 -7.13 14.91 -12.42
CA LYS A 813 -6.06 14.20 -11.70
C LYS A 813 -6.40 13.96 -10.23
N PHE A 814 -5.67 13.05 -9.61
CA PHE A 814 -5.65 12.93 -8.15
C PHE A 814 -4.97 14.15 -7.52
N HIS A 815 -5.53 14.67 -6.42
CA HIS A 815 -4.98 15.79 -5.67
C HIS A 815 -4.61 15.36 -4.24
N TRP A 816 -3.41 15.75 -3.81
CA TRP A 816 -2.96 15.51 -2.44
C TRP A 816 -3.68 16.44 -1.46
N SER A 817 -4.24 15.85 -0.42
CA SER A 817 -4.74 16.51 0.78
C SER A 817 -3.98 16.02 2.01
N ASP A 818 -4.07 16.76 3.11
CA ASP A 818 -3.50 16.35 4.40
C ASP A 818 -4.01 14.97 4.81
N ALA A 819 -5.31 14.71 4.60
CA ALA A 819 -5.90 13.40 4.85
C ALA A 819 -5.28 12.29 4.00
N SER A 820 -5.06 12.53 2.70
CA SER A 820 -4.44 11.52 1.83
C SER A 820 -2.95 11.30 2.12
N LEU A 821 -2.23 12.33 2.58
CA LEU A 821 -0.83 12.21 3.00
C LEU A 821 -0.72 11.33 4.24
N VAL A 822 -1.53 11.59 5.26
CA VAL A 822 -1.59 10.77 6.48
C VAL A 822 -2.05 9.35 6.19
N TRP A 823 -3.02 9.18 5.30
CA TRP A 823 -3.49 7.87 4.87
C TRP A 823 -2.39 7.06 4.16
N LEU A 824 -1.64 7.67 3.23
CA LEU A 824 -0.53 7.01 2.54
C LEU A 824 0.58 6.63 3.54
N ASN A 825 0.90 7.52 4.47
CA ASN A 825 1.86 7.25 5.53
C ASN A 825 1.45 6.03 6.37
N SER A 826 0.17 5.94 6.71
CA SER A 826 -0.41 4.80 7.44
C SER A 826 -0.36 3.50 6.63
N LEU A 827 -0.62 3.55 5.31
CA LEU A 827 -0.50 2.40 4.42
C LEU A 827 0.95 1.90 4.34
N LEU A 828 1.90 2.81 4.09
CA LEU A 828 3.31 2.48 3.96
C LEU A 828 3.87 1.85 5.24
N TRP A 829 3.62 2.49 6.39
CA TRP A 829 4.08 1.94 7.67
C TRP A 829 3.32 0.71 8.12
N GLY A 830 2.05 0.56 7.74
CA GLY A 830 1.28 -0.65 7.97
C GLY A 830 1.95 -1.86 7.32
N GLU A 831 2.34 -1.76 6.05
CA GLU A 831 3.04 -2.82 5.33
C GLU A 831 4.44 -3.11 5.91
N ILE A 832 5.22 -2.05 6.18
CA ILE A 832 6.54 -2.18 6.81
C ILE A 832 6.43 -2.86 8.18
N TYR A 833 5.44 -2.48 8.98
CA TYR A 833 5.19 -3.05 10.31
C TYR A 833 4.83 -4.53 10.20
N VAL A 834 3.88 -4.89 9.32
CA VAL A 834 3.46 -6.28 9.10
C VAL A 834 4.66 -7.13 8.68
N ARG A 835 5.51 -6.64 7.75
CA ARG A 835 6.73 -7.35 7.36
C ARG A 835 7.73 -7.46 8.52
N GLY A 836 7.84 -6.44 9.36
CA GLY A 836 8.72 -6.43 10.54
C GLY A 836 8.29 -7.36 11.67
N THR A 837 7.07 -7.92 11.63
CA THR A 837 6.58 -8.86 12.65
C THR A 837 7.29 -10.21 12.62
N THR A 838 7.81 -10.63 11.45
CA THR A 838 8.54 -11.90 11.27
C THR A 838 9.79 -11.70 10.42
N PRO A 839 10.94 -12.34 10.73
CA PRO A 839 11.13 -13.29 11.82
C PRO A 839 11.47 -12.64 13.18
N LEU A 840 11.90 -11.37 13.20
CA LEU A 840 12.49 -10.75 14.40
C LEU A 840 11.49 -10.04 15.32
N GLY A 841 10.28 -9.74 14.84
CA GLY A 841 9.26 -9.06 15.65
C GLY A 841 9.71 -7.70 16.18
N ILE A 842 10.28 -6.86 15.30
CA ILE A 842 10.98 -5.62 15.65
C ILE A 842 10.09 -4.70 16.49
N TRP A 843 8.88 -4.44 16.00
CA TRP A 843 7.89 -3.57 16.64
C TRP A 843 6.83 -4.36 17.46
N ASN A 844 6.97 -5.69 17.55
CA ASN A 844 5.97 -6.53 18.21
C ASN A 844 5.81 -6.15 19.68
N GLY A 845 4.54 -5.96 20.07
CA GLY A 845 4.17 -5.65 21.43
C GLY A 845 4.39 -4.19 21.82
N THR A 846 4.68 -3.28 20.88
CA THR A 846 4.73 -1.81 21.10
C THR A 846 3.38 -1.13 20.80
N ASN A 847 3.07 -0.04 21.49
CA ASN A 847 1.81 0.72 21.37
C ASN A 847 1.80 1.64 20.14
N VAL A 848 1.60 1.06 18.95
CA VAL A 848 1.43 1.78 17.68
C VAL A 848 0.19 2.67 17.73
N ARG A 849 0.32 3.93 17.28
CA ARG A 849 -0.75 4.94 17.31
C ARG A 849 -1.16 5.46 15.93
N LEU A 850 -0.30 5.32 14.92
CA LEU A 850 -0.57 5.76 13.54
C LEU A 850 -1.70 4.94 12.88
N PHE A 851 -1.80 3.66 13.20
CA PHE A 851 -2.84 2.78 12.66
C PHE A 851 -3.24 1.72 13.69
N GLY A 852 -4.46 1.21 13.57
CA GLY A 852 -4.97 0.18 14.46
C GLY A 852 -4.39 -1.20 14.16
N VAL A 853 -3.81 -1.84 15.16
CA VAL A 853 -3.31 -3.23 15.05
C VAL A 853 -4.37 -4.19 15.61
N LYS A 854 -4.91 -5.06 14.75
CA LYS A 854 -5.81 -6.15 15.17
C LYS A 854 -5.07 -7.48 15.10
N HIS A 855 -4.90 -8.14 16.24
CA HIS A 855 -4.37 -9.50 16.28
C HIS A 855 -5.48 -10.50 15.97
N THR A 856 -5.46 -11.09 14.78
CA THR A 856 -6.26 -12.29 14.51
C THR A 856 -5.65 -13.46 15.28
N PRO A 857 -6.40 -14.16 16.16
CA PRO A 857 -5.90 -15.37 16.78
C PRO A 857 -5.62 -16.37 15.65
N GLN A 858 -4.35 -16.67 15.40
CA GLN A 858 -4.00 -17.71 14.45
C GLN A 858 -4.59 -19.03 14.95
N PRO A 859 -5.31 -19.81 14.12
CA PRO A 859 -5.50 -21.21 14.43
C PRO A 859 -4.11 -21.81 14.57
N ARG A 860 -3.83 -22.46 15.71
CA ARG A 860 -2.55 -23.14 15.97
C ARG A 860 -2.17 -23.93 14.72
N ARG A 861 -1.16 -23.45 13.98
CA ARG A 861 -0.64 -24.18 12.82
C ARG A 861 -0.11 -25.49 13.34
N VAL A 862 -0.57 -26.55 12.72
CA VAL A 862 -0.14 -27.93 12.92
C VAL A 862 1.31 -28.06 12.43
N THR A 863 2.26 -27.57 13.23
CA THR A 863 3.71 -27.79 13.02
C THR A 863 4.23 -28.95 13.86
N ASP A 864 3.41 -29.55 14.71
CA ASP A 864 3.79 -30.71 15.54
C ASP A 864 3.74 -32.05 14.78
N THR A 865 3.16 -32.10 13.58
CA THR A 865 3.00 -33.36 12.84
C THR A 865 4.25 -33.77 12.05
N VAL A 866 5.24 -32.89 11.86
CA VAL A 866 6.51 -33.27 11.17
C VAL A 866 7.58 -33.78 12.14
N GLN A 867 7.52 -33.44 13.44
CA GLN A 867 8.37 -34.08 14.45
C GLN A 867 7.87 -35.48 14.85
N THR A 868 6.57 -35.75 14.71
CA THR A 868 5.98 -37.03 15.10
C THR A 868 6.19 -38.15 14.06
N VAL A 869 6.44 -37.81 12.78
CA VAL A 869 6.64 -38.81 11.71
C VAL A 869 8.12 -39.23 11.55
N MET A 870 9.09 -38.43 12.01
CA MET A 870 10.52 -38.80 12.01
C MET A 870 11.02 -39.44 13.31
N GLY A 871 10.24 -39.40 14.40
CA GLY A 871 10.58 -40.06 15.67
C GLY A 871 10.13 -41.52 15.78
N GLY A 872 9.38 -42.05 14.81
CA GLY A 872 8.70 -43.35 14.90
C GLY A 872 9.51 -44.59 14.50
N PHE A 873 10.83 -44.47 14.23
CA PHE A 873 11.62 -45.60 13.70
C PHE A 873 12.56 -46.27 14.72
N TRP A 874 12.59 -45.82 15.98
CA TRP A 874 13.39 -46.43 17.03
C TRP A 874 12.63 -46.44 18.36
N GLY A 875 12.25 -47.61 18.84
CA GLY A 875 11.74 -47.79 20.20
C GLY A 875 10.49 -48.66 20.29
N GLY A 876 10.67 -49.97 20.13
CA GLY A 876 9.66 -50.93 20.54
C GLY A 876 9.67 -51.16 22.05
N ALA A 877 8.46 -51.49 22.54
CA ALA A 877 8.12 -52.23 23.76
C ALA A 877 7.95 -51.46 25.09
N SER A 878 6.76 -51.73 25.67
CA SER A 878 6.34 -51.76 27.08
C SER A 878 5.62 -50.54 27.68
N GLY A 879 4.38 -50.79 28.13
CA GLY A 879 3.94 -50.41 29.48
C GLY A 879 2.88 -49.31 29.66
N ALA A 880 1.60 -49.69 29.54
CA ALA A 880 0.41 -49.25 30.29
C ALA A 880 0.40 -47.98 31.18
N GLY A 881 -0.68 -47.20 31.04
CA GLY A 881 -1.48 -46.73 32.19
C GLY A 881 -1.82 -45.23 32.30
N GLY A 882 -3.12 -44.89 32.26
CA GLY A 882 -3.70 -43.96 33.25
C GLY A 882 -4.17 -42.56 32.82
N ALA A 883 -5.49 -42.46 32.61
CA ALA A 883 -6.43 -41.44 33.12
C ALA A 883 -6.34 -39.93 32.74
N SER A 884 -7.46 -39.48 32.19
CA SER A 884 -7.96 -38.12 31.99
C SER A 884 -8.33 -37.38 33.29
N SER A 885 -8.10 -36.06 33.36
CA SER A 885 -9.00 -35.12 34.05
C SER A 885 -8.88 -33.68 33.53
N GLN A 886 -10.03 -33.09 33.22
CA GLN A 886 -10.26 -31.68 32.87
C GLN A 886 -10.63 -30.88 34.14
N THR A 887 -10.16 -29.64 34.24
CA THR A 887 -10.73 -28.51 35.01
C THR A 887 -10.21 -27.23 34.34
N GLY A 888 -10.96 -26.20 33.94
CA GLY A 888 -12.20 -25.61 34.45
C GLY A 888 -11.90 -24.14 34.76
N THR A 889 -12.12 -23.22 33.80
CA THR A 889 -11.85 -21.78 33.92
C THR A 889 -13.03 -21.03 34.54
N ALA A 890 -12.76 -20.23 35.58
CA ALA A 890 -13.75 -19.42 36.29
C ALA A 890 -13.85 -17.98 35.73
N THR A 891 -15.09 -17.48 35.64
CA THR A 891 -15.50 -16.09 35.32
C THR A 891 -15.66 -15.26 36.60
N PRO A 892 -15.47 -13.92 36.56
CA PRO A 892 -15.68 -13.04 37.72
C PRO A 892 -17.12 -12.46 37.77
N PRO A 893 -17.63 -12.06 38.95
CA PRO A 893 -18.99 -11.53 39.10
C PRO A 893 -19.08 -9.99 39.01
N ALA A 894 -20.26 -9.52 38.61
CA ALA A 894 -20.68 -8.11 38.56
C ALA A 894 -21.16 -7.58 39.93
N PRO A 895 -21.21 -6.25 40.15
CA PRO A 895 -21.61 -5.67 41.44
C PRO A 895 -23.12 -5.43 41.50
N GLY A 896 -23.73 -5.76 42.65
CA GLY A 896 -25.09 -5.37 43.01
C GLY A 896 -25.05 -4.53 44.28
N GLY A 897 -25.72 -3.37 44.26
CA GLY A 897 -25.83 -2.47 45.38
C GLY A 897 -26.96 -2.81 46.35
N SER A 898 -26.74 -2.42 47.59
CA SER A 898 -27.72 -1.96 48.58
C SER A 898 -27.01 -0.97 49.49
#